data_AF-A0A9W2ZB43-F1
#
_entry.id   AF-A0A9W2ZB43-F1
#
_cell.length_a   1.000
_cell.length_b   1.000
_cell.length_c   1.000
_cell.angle_alpha   90.00
_cell.angle_beta   90.00
_cell.angle_gamma   90.00
#
_symmetry.space_group_name_H-M   'P 1'
#
loop_
_entity.id
_entity.type
_entity.pdbx_description
1 polymer ?
#
loop_
_entity_poly.entity_id
_entity_poly.type
_entity_poly.pdbx_seq_one_letter_code
_entity_poly.pdbx_strand_id
1 'polypeptide(L)'
;MGHWKYLGAKQETRRQLELLKLISCLVPFLLGMRKKMRIPDINGLMNPYNSDECRTERELPPLMVGPDFKCKNFMAEDNYFHLHGGINFDLETDFMEDGPEELENEYENICDTAMKEYLTHTSSEQQRVRDHYNIPTVTVNGKLYYAFVIEFEGFSGAPPQKPLWVRAYYEEMDKMKPKRLPLTDIQIHEQFKRRFGSKKAIKYKTPLVGLKICSQQGLLSMFSALTRKISGTKIGKQDEQGMSLIHYAAIYNRPQIIILLLVQSVDINSRRNNIVASAYTKTFGDLKERKSSIELVAAKSEIRRTDKLDGPTALHMAARCGSLDAACCLVSNDADMSLIDQDGWTPIHYAAFFDHKSILTLLLRKDMELLEQTTTNDLLSTPLLLAASSGALSAVKCLIDHGADIQARDTEGNNVVILATLRFHTSVLEYFIKINNEAVPVWHILVEMLNDEAMDKKDSAVKCLEILTTNKKSYWKFILEADGVPALVQLLQIDSDIMQSVAAAVICNISENDPVRLALSKAKAAPVLIKLLGSHIEDIQSRTAIILSDISCVENNQNFIAECGGIPPLVQLLFSDLEDVLVNAVNCIRVLCINNTSNQNTVAECGALEHLVEFLEIPSEDLQAGAAAALAAACSKNTENQNRVINEDAHIPLVELIKNSKSTTVQVKAASALEALASLNPASQKKFLELDAPKALIRLLKNVFVEVREQGACALWALAGNTKTQQKNIAERITITHIIQMLLEPTEKLLYVGCMTAIALGSENIGNQNKLAAADAFSQLVRLLRSPKTSIKVLHMVIKVLGILCVGVAFQNNKVTQGKIADEGGIPLLVHLLTKPPNDEIQVEVAITLGNVVLSNHENQEKLAEEATFKFDTLLIMLRSKDEEIRLRAGMALTIFAFNNTPQQMNMKHAGGISYDVFDKFIQSNDEFYQCYASFQIVVLARIIIDKDQVSLTAQGIMMLVSKLNSPEEKVVVLSCSLLAALSHTRAGLTDAMITCGSLDLLVNKLDSPNDIVRSGAAVALGYLTFNKTAYRLLFSLCRNVPNLFEKIMKNIGEEPKICQDFIEDFKRATSIGLPSQCLEINGGPQVLQKKKPPGRRPKACRLNANANNNLAVSAPPMPFIQSSMHTLPEIVEPMFKKETVSDMRLTSPSVLVSCEDSCDH
;
A
#
# COMPACT_ATOMS: atom_id res chain seq x y z
N MET A 1 -33.62 10.58 14.98
CA MET A 1 -34.83 11.43 15.10
C MET A 1 -35.04 12.17 13.78
N GLY A 2 -36.30 12.42 13.36
CA GLY A 2 -36.65 13.43 12.35
C GLY A 2 -36.33 13.14 10.87
N HIS A 3 -37.26 12.55 10.11
CA HIS A 3 -37.37 12.72 8.64
C HIS A 3 -38.76 12.38 8.04
N TRP A 4 -39.85 12.56 8.79
CA TRP A 4 -41.19 12.03 8.41
C TRP A 4 -42.25 13.06 7.97
N LYS A 5 -41.99 14.37 8.04
CA LYS A 5 -43.05 15.39 7.98
C LYS A 5 -43.57 15.79 6.57
N TYR A 6 -43.19 15.06 5.50
CA TYR A 6 -43.46 15.47 4.11
C TYR A 6 -44.12 14.45 3.17
N LEU A 7 -44.39 13.21 3.59
CA LEU A 7 -45.01 12.19 2.72
C LEU A 7 -46.55 12.23 2.68
N GLY A 8 -47.21 12.87 3.65
CA GLY A 8 -48.69 12.93 3.74
C GLY A 8 -49.41 13.73 2.64
N ALA A 9 -48.66 14.39 1.75
CA ALA A 9 -49.21 15.26 0.71
C ALA A 9 -49.51 14.55 -0.64
N LYS A 10 -49.10 13.29 -0.83
CA LYS A 10 -49.30 12.56 -2.10
C LYS A 10 -50.50 11.62 -2.05
N GLN A 11 -51.43 11.85 -2.98
CA GLN A 11 -52.72 11.15 -3.08
C GLN A 11 -52.57 9.62 -3.20
N GLU A 12 -51.52 9.13 -3.85
CA GLU A 12 -51.27 7.69 -4.00
C GLU A 12 -50.86 7.00 -2.70
N THR A 13 -50.10 7.67 -1.81
CA THR A 13 -49.74 7.14 -0.49
C THR A 13 -50.99 7.03 0.40
N ARG A 14 -51.89 8.00 0.28
CA ARG A 14 -53.21 7.95 0.92
C ARG A 14 -54.08 6.83 0.34
N ARG A 15 -54.08 6.65 -0.99
CA ARG A 15 -54.77 5.54 -1.67
C ARG A 15 -54.24 4.16 -1.26
N GLN A 16 -52.94 4.03 -1.01
CA GLN A 16 -52.31 2.80 -0.52
C GLN A 16 -52.64 2.52 0.95
N LEU A 17 -52.69 3.54 1.82
CA LEU A 17 -53.18 3.38 3.19
C LEU A 17 -54.69 3.07 3.24
N GLU A 18 -55.49 3.68 2.36
CA GLU A 18 -56.90 3.33 2.18
C GLU A 18 -57.06 1.92 1.62
N LEU A 19 -56.17 1.44 0.72
CA LEU A 19 -56.12 0.03 0.31
C LEU A 19 -55.75 -0.90 1.46
N LEU A 20 -54.79 -0.54 2.31
CA LEU A 20 -54.38 -1.36 3.46
C LEU A 20 -55.51 -1.48 4.50
N LYS A 21 -56.23 -0.37 4.74
CA LYS A 21 -57.47 -0.36 5.55
C LYS A 21 -58.61 -1.15 4.89
N LEU A 22 -58.77 -1.05 3.56
CA LEU A 22 -59.75 -1.84 2.82
C LEU A 22 -59.45 -3.34 2.87
N ILE A 23 -58.17 -3.74 2.74
CA ILE A 23 -57.72 -5.14 2.80
C ILE A 23 -57.90 -5.72 4.21
N SER A 24 -57.53 -4.97 5.26
CA SER A 24 -57.75 -5.39 6.65
C SER A 24 -59.24 -5.46 7.03
N CYS A 25 -60.12 -4.64 6.42
CA CYS A 25 -61.58 -4.81 6.52
C CYS A 25 -62.10 -6.01 5.68
N LEU A 26 -61.50 -6.25 4.51
CA LEU A 26 -61.93 -7.32 3.59
C LEU A 26 -61.56 -8.72 4.08
N VAL A 27 -60.48 -8.90 4.85
CA VAL A 27 -60.11 -10.23 5.38
C VAL A 27 -61.20 -10.81 6.32
N PRO A 28 -61.69 -10.10 7.34
CA PRO A 28 -62.87 -10.51 8.11
C PRO A 28 -64.13 -10.67 7.26
N PHE A 29 -64.38 -9.78 6.29
CA PHE A 29 -65.53 -9.89 5.39
C PHE A 29 -65.49 -11.17 4.53
N LEU A 30 -64.35 -11.54 3.97
CA LEU A 30 -64.17 -12.75 3.16
C LEU A 30 -64.27 -14.02 4.01
N LEU A 31 -63.77 -14.00 5.25
CA LEU A 31 -63.98 -15.06 6.23
C LEU A 31 -65.46 -15.16 6.66
N GLY A 32 -66.17 -14.03 6.75
CA GLY A 32 -67.62 -13.95 7.00
C GLY A 32 -68.46 -14.47 5.81
N MET A 33 -68.08 -14.14 4.58
CA MET A 33 -68.69 -14.64 3.35
C MET A 33 -68.53 -16.17 3.22
N ARG A 34 -67.36 -16.70 3.60
CA ARG A 34 -67.10 -18.14 3.76
C ARG A 34 -67.97 -18.80 4.85
N LYS A 35 -68.46 -18.05 5.84
CA LYS A 35 -69.43 -18.51 6.86
C LYS A 35 -70.91 -18.31 6.48
N LYS A 36 -71.27 -17.35 5.61
CA LYS A 36 -72.66 -17.02 5.24
C LYS A 36 -73.11 -17.49 3.85
N MET A 37 -72.28 -18.23 3.12
CA MET A 37 -72.66 -18.99 1.93
C MET A 37 -73.32 -18.17 0.80
N ARG A 38 -72.75 -16.99 0.50
CA ARG A 38 -73.06 -16.19 -0.71
C ARG A 38 -71.81 -16.00 -1.57
N ILE A 39 -71.39 -17.08 -2.24
CA ILE A 39 -70.39 -16.99 -3.32
C ILE A 39 -71.14 -16.51 -4.58
N PRO A 40 -70.75 -15.40 -5.23
CA PRO A 40 -71.30 -15.04 -6.54
C PRO A 40 -70.88 -16.10 -7.57
N ASP A 41 -71.75 -16.43 -8.53
CA ASP A 41 -71.48 -17.57 -9.42
C ASP A 41 -70.34 -17.30 -10.42
N ILE A 42 -69.13 -17.72 -10.03
CA ILE A 42 -67.89 -17.50 -10.80
C ILE A 42 -67.90 -18.31 -12.12
N ASN A 43 -68.83 -19.26 -12.30
CA ASN A 43 -69.04 -19.91 -13.60
C ASN A 43 -69.49 -18.90 -14.69
N GLY A 44 -69.97 -17.70 -14.32
CA GLY A 44 -70.28 -16.61 -15.25
C GLY A 44 -69.08 -15.75 -15.68
N LEU A 45 -67.91 -15.91 -15.05
CA LEU A 45 -66.69 -15.12 -15.33
C LEU A 45 -65.56 -15.92 -16.01
N MET A 46 -65.80 -17.21 -16.28
CA MET A 46 -64.85 -18.12 -16.91
C MET A 46 -65.56 -18.90 -18.01
N ASN A 47 -64.94 -19.05 -19.19
CA ASN A 47 -65.46 -19.99 -20.18
C ASN A 47 -65.48 -21.42 -19.58
N PRO A 48 -66.48 -22.25 -19.91
CA PRO A 48 -66.55 -23.63 -19.40
C PRO A 48 -65.34 -24.43 -19.90
N TYR A 49 -64.46 -24.82 -18.98
CA TYR A 49 -63.26 -25.60 -19.28
C TYR A 49 -63.64 -26.99 -19.81
N ASN A 50 -63.13 -27.33 -21.00
CA ASN A 50 -63.19 -28.69 -21.52
C ASN A 50 -62.40 -29.66 -20.60
N SER A 51 -62.88 -30.89 -20.50
CA SER A 51 -62.65 -31.79 -19.35
C SER A 51 -61.25 -32.39 -19.18
N ASP A 52 -60.28 -32.10 -20.05
CA ASP A 52 -59.08 -32.92 -20.23
C ASP A 52 -57.72 -32.28 -19.88
N GLU A 53 -57.67 -30.97 -19.62
CA GLU A 53 -56.40 -30.21 -19.57
C GLU A 53 -55.87 -29.84 -18.18
N CYS A 54 -56.57 -30.18 -17.08
CA CYS A 54 -56.02 -30.00 -15.72
C CYS A 54 -54.89 -31.01 -15.43
N ARG A 55 -53.63 -30.66 -15.72
CA ARG A 55 -52.47 -31.55 -15.48
C ARG A 55 -51.90 -31.46 -14.06
N THR A 56 -51.90 -30.30 -13.42
CA THR A 56 -51.62 -30.17 -11.97
C THR A 56 -52.52 -29.15 -11.26
N GLU A 57 -52.61 -29.24 -9.93
CA GLU A 57 -53.17 -28.21 -9.04
C GLU A 57 -52.17 -27.04 -8.79
N ARG A 58 -51.15 -26.88 -9.65
CA ARG A 58 -50.17 -25.76 -9.62
C ARG A 58 -50.27 -24.85 -10.84
N GLU A 59 -51.08 -25.19 -11.83
CA GLU A 59 -51.27 -24.43 -13.08
C GLU A 59 -52.50 -23.50 -12.97
N LEU A 60 -52.34 -22.39 -12.25
CA LEU A 60 -53.03 -21.15 -12.62
C LEU A 60 -52.15 -20.41 -13.64
N PRO A 61 -52.72 -19.73 -14.66
CA PRO A 61 -51.94 -18.85 -15.51
C PRO A 61 -51.33 -17.72 -14.68
N PRO A 62 -50.13 -17.22 -15.03
CA PRO A 62 -49.54 -16.08 -14.35
C PRO A 62 -50.45 -14.85 -14.50
N LEU A 63 -50.53 -14.05 -13.45
CA LEU A 63 -51.25 -12.78 -13.46
C LEU A 63 -50.44 -11.78 -14.31
N MET A 64 -50.85 -11.62 -15.58
CA MET A 64 -50.21 -10.71 -16.53
C MET A 64 -50.45 -9.25 -16.12
N VAL A 65 -49.57 -8.71 -15.28
CA VAL A 65 -49.55 -7.28 -14.95
C VAL A 65 -48.86 -6.52 -16.09
N GLY A 66 -49.42 -5.37 -16.48
CA GLY A 66 -48.88 -4.55 -17.58
C GLY A 66 -47.53 -3.87 -17.26
N PRO A 67 -46.88 -3.26 -18.26
CA PRO A 67 -45.52 -2.71 -18.16
C PRO A 67 -45.36 -1.53 -17.18
N ASP A 68 -46.45 -1.01 -16.62
CA ASP A 68 -46.45 0.08 -15.65
C ASP A 68 -46.15 -0.36 -14.20
N PHE A 69 -46.02 -1.67 -13.95
CA PHE A 69 -45.69 -2.22 -12.63
C PHE A 69 -44.19 -2.05 -12.31
N LYS A 70 -43.88 -1.37 -11.19
CA LYS A 70 -42.50 -1.23 -10.68
C LYS A 70 -42.44 -1.42 -9.17
N CYS A 71 -41.47 -2.21 -8.71
CA CYS A 71 -41.21 -2.51 -7.30
C CYS A 71 -39.78 -2.07 -6.94
N LYS A 72 -39.57 -1.51 -5.75
CA LYS A 72 -38.30 -0.82 -5.40
C LYS A 72 -37.07 -1.75 -5.36
N ASN A 73 -37.28 -3.04 -5.14
CA ASN A 73 -36.21 -4.07 -5.13
C ASN A 73 -36.32 -5.05 -6.33
N PHE A 74 -37.04 -4.69 -7.39
CA PHE A 74 -37.17 -5.53 -8.60
C PHE A 74 -37.21 -4.66 -9.86
N MET A 75 -36.05 -4.54 -10.52
CA MET A 75 -35.93 -3.95 -11.86
C MET A 75 -36.20 -5.04 -12.90
N ALA A 76 -36.99 -4.72 -13.92
CA ALA A 76 -37.44 -5.69 -14.92
C ALA A 76 -36.79 -5.44 -16.29
N GLU A 77 -36.23 -6.49 -16.87
CA GLU A 77 -35.85 -6.53 -18.30
C GLU A 77 -36.57 -7.66 -19.07
N ASP A 78 -37.04 -8.72 -18.37
CA ASP A 78 -37.89 -9.78 -18.93
C ASP A 78 -39.11 -10.12 -18.04
N ASN A 79 -40.22 -10.51 -18.66
CA ASN A 79 -41.58 -10.22 -18.14
C ASN A 79 -42.28 -11.37 -17.39
N TYR A 80 -41.87 -11.72 -16.15
CA TYR A 80 -42.67 -12.61 -15.28
C TYR A 80 -42.61 -12.29 -13.78
N PHE A 81 -43.75 -12.38 -13.09
CA PHE A 81 -43.85 -12.41 -11.63
C PHE A 81 -44.58 -13.69 -11.17
N HIS A 82 -43.89 -14.56 -10.45
CA HIS A 82 -44.43 -15.85 -10.00
C HIS A 82 -45.01 -15.78 -8.58
N LEU A 83 -46.34 -15.78 -8.46
CA LEU A 83 -47.00 -15.99 -7.17
C LEU A 83 -47.05 -17.49 -6.81
N HIS A 84 -45.95 -17.99 -6.24
CA HIS A 84 -45.85 -19.34 -5.70
C HIS A 84 -45.30 -19.29 -4.26
N GLY A 85 -46.13 -19.70 -3.30
CA GLY A 85 -45.88 -19.53 -1.87
C GLY A 85 -47.12 -18.94 -1.19
N GLY A 86 -47.18 -19.03 0.14
CA GLY A 86 -48.23 -18.38 0.92
C GLY A 86 -48.04 -16.86 0.99
N ILE A 87 -48.99 -16.18 1.61
CA ILE A 87 -48.74 -14.84 2.15
C ILE A 87 -47.76 -15.04 3.31
N ASN A 88 -46.47 -14.73 3.08
CA ASN A 88 -45.54 -14.52 4.19
C ASN A 88 -46.01 -13.27 4.92
N PHE A 89 -46.54 -13.45 6.13
CA PHE A 89 -46.65 -12.35 7.08
C PHE A 89 -45.23 -11.99 7.51
N ASP A 90 -44.90 -10.71 7.36
CA ASP A 90 -43.79 -10.13 8.10
C ASP A 90 -44.14 -10.22 9.59
N LEU A 91 -43.24 -10.82 10.36
CA LEU A 91 -43.34 -11.00 11.82
C LEU A 91 -42.10 -10.40 12.50
N GLU A 92 -41.45 -9.45 11.83
CA GLU A 92 -40.28 -8.67 12.27
C GLU A 92 -40.63 -7.16 12.30
N THR A 93 -41.93 -6.82 12.27
CA THR A 93 -42.46 -5.46 12.49
C THR A 93 -43.05 -5.34 13.89
N ASP A 94 -42.55 -4.41 14.70
CA ASP A 94 -42.99 -4.19 16.08
C ASP A 94 -44.43 -3.65 16.20
N PHE A 95 -45.00 -3.79 17.40
CA PHE A 95 -46.35 -3.29 17.72
C PHE A 95 -46.43 -1.76 17.69
N MET A 96 -47.55 -1.24 17.17
CA MET A 96 -47.97 0.15 17.33
C MET A 96 -48.85 0.24 18.59
N GLU A 97 -48.36 0.87 19.66
CA GLU A 97 -49.10 0.92 20.94
C GLU A 97 -50.14 2.06 21.00
N ASP A 98 -49.82 3.27 20.53
CA ASP A 98 -50.69 4.45 20.66
C ASP A 98 -51.45 4.83 19.37
N GLY A 99 -52.74 5.17 19.52
CA GLY A 99 -53.57 5.77 18.47
C GLY A 99 -53.51 7.31 18.46
N PRO A 100 -54.19 7.97 17.50
CA PRO A 100 -54.41 9.41 17.57
C PRO A 100 -55.55 9.71 18.56
N GLU A 101 -55.26 10.52 19.59
CA GLU A 101 -56.17 10.92 20.68
C GLU A 101 -57.58 11.33 20.20
N GLU A 102 -57.69 11.95 19.01
CA GLU A 102 -58.95 12.37 18.39
C GLU A 102 -59.97 11.22 18.16
N LEU A 103 -59.49 9.98 17.97
CA LEU A 103 -60.34 8.80 17.78
C LEU A 103 -60.61 8.04 19.09
N GLU A 104 -59.73 8.17 20.08
CA GLU A 104 -59.87 7.54 21.39
C GLU A 104 -60.94 8.27 22.23
N ASN A 105 -60.98 9.61 22.15
CA ASN A 105 -61.97 10.44 22.86
C ASN A 105 -63.42 10.28 22.35
N GLU A 106 -63.63 9.80 21.11
CA GLU A 106 -64.96 9.50 20.54
C GLU A 106 -65.21 7.98 20.42
N TYR A 107 -64.31 7.14 20.94
CA TYR A 107 -64.33 5.69 20.74
C TYR A 107 -65.64 5.03 21.22
N GLU A 108 -66.07 5.33 22.44
CA GLU A 108 -67.32 4.79 22.99
C GLU A 108 -68.53 5.22 22.15
N ASN A 109 -68.59 6.47 21.68
CA ASN A 109 -69.71 6.99 20.89
C ASN A 109 -69.79 6.34 19.48
N ILE A 110 -68.62 6.06 18.88
CA ILE A 110 -68.50 5.29 17.63
C ILE A 110 -68.97 3.84 17.84
N CYS A 111 -68.55 3.20 18.93
CA CYS A 111 -68.94 1.84 19.30
C CYS A 111 -70.45 1.74 19.61
N ASP A 112 -71.00 2.66 20.41
CA ASP A 112 -72.39 2.67 20.83
C ASP A 112 -73.34 2.92 19.64
N THR A 113 -72.96 3.81 18.71
CA THR A 113 -73.71 4.03 17.46
C THR A 113 -73.74 2.78 16.58
N ALA A 114 -72.60 2.09 16.43
CA ALA A 114 -72.52 0.84 15.68
C ALA A 114 -73.31 -0.31 16.34
N MET A 115 -73.28 -0.43 17.67
CA MET A 115 -74.06 -1.45 18.40
C MET A 115 -75.56 -1.17 18.40
N LYS A 116 -76.01 0.09 18.48
CA LYS A 116 -77.44 0.45 18.47
C LYS A 116 -78.13 0.03 17.19
N GLU A 117 -77.59 0.38 16.02
CA GLU A 117 -78.20 -0.05 14.75
C GLU A 117 -78.14 -1.58 14.61
N TYR A 118 -77.03 -2.23 14.98
CA TYR A 118 -76.90 -3.69 14.98
C TYR A 118 -77.99 -4.39 15.80
N LEU A 119 -78.28 -3.91 17.01
CA LEU A 119 -79.34 -4.45 17.88
C LEU A 119 -80.73 -4.22 17.28
N THR A 120 -81.02 -3.03 16.74
CA THR A 120 -82.32 -2.77 16.08
C THR A 120 -82.52 -3.56 14.78
N HIS A 121 -81.43 -3.99 14.12
CA HIS A 121 -81.48 -4.81 12.90
C HIS A 121 -81.50 -6.32 13.15
N THR A 122 -81.24 -6.78 14.38
CA THR A 122 -81.23 -8.21 14.74
C THR A 122 -82.46 -8.66 15.53
N SER A 123 -83.23 -7.74 16.11
CA SER A 123 -84.32 -8.06 17.04
C SER A 123 -85.72 -8.23 16.42
N SER A 124 -85.91 -8.05 15.11
CA SER A 124 -87.21 -8.23 14.44
C SER A 124 -87.26 -9.49 13.58
N GLU A 125 -87.95 -10.54 14.04
CA GLU A 125 -87.99 -11.87 13.38
C GLU A 125 -88.66 -11.91 11.98
N GLN A 126 -89.22 -10.80 11.48
CA GLN A 126 -90.03 -10.79 10.26
C GLN A 126 -89.63 -9.72 9.24
N GLN A 127 -88.54 -9.94 8.51
CA GLN A 127 -88.55 -9.68 7.06
C GLN A 127 -87.50 -10.49 6.28
N ARG A 128 -87.82 -10.76 5.01
CA ARG A 128 -86.92 -11.47 4.09
C ARG A 128 -85.74 -10.57 3.69
N VAL A 129 -84.66 -11.21 3.24
CA VAL A 129 -83.49 -10.63 2.58
C VAL A 129 -83.80 -9.30 1.89
N ARG A 130 -83.17 -8.21 2.37
CA ARG A 130 -82.87 -7.04 1.54
C ARG A 130 -81.53 -7.26 0.84
N ASP A 131 -81.41 -6.79 -0.39
CA ASP A 131 -80.18 -6.92 -1.17
C ASP A 131 -79.12 -5.84 -0.86
N HIS A 132 -79.49 -4.84 -0.04
CA HIS A 132 -78.62 -3.77 0.43
C HIS A 132 -78.77 -3.57 1.94
N TYR A 133 -77.63 -3.34 2.61
CA TYR A 133 -77.54 -2.89 4.00
C TYR A 133 -76.79 -1.55 3.98
N ASN A 134 -77.28 -0.56 4.71
CA ASN A 134 -76.53 0.67 4.96
C ASN A 134 -75.58 0.43 6.14
N ILE A 135 -74.41 1.08 6.12
CA ILE A 135 -73.46 1.05 7.22
C ILE A 135 -73.67 2.33 8.05
N PRO A 136 -73.69 2.25 9.40
CA PRO A 136 -73.84 3.42 10.27
C PRO A 136 -72.83 4.51 9.93
N THR A 137 -73.22 5.79 10.05
CA THR A 137 -72.28 6.92 9.89
C THR A 137 -72.27 7.84 11.10
N VAL A 138 -71.07 8.09 11.62
CA VAL A 138 -70.78 8.99 12.75
C VAL A 138 -70.05 10.22 12.21
N THR A 139 -70.38 11.41 12.72
CA THR A 139 -69.81 12.67 12.23
C THR A 139 -68.85 13.28 13.25
N VAL A 140 -67.58 12.86 13.22
CA VAL A 140 -66.54 13.40 14.10
C VAL A 140 -65.97 14.70 13.52
N ASN A 141 -66.03 15.79 14.29
CA ASN A 141 -65.49 17.12 13.93
C ASN A 141 -65.81 17.56 12.48
N GLY A 142 -67.08 17.39 12.07
CA GLY A 142 -67.59 17.84 10.77
C GLY A 142 -67.22 16.96 9.58
N LYS A 143 -66.64 15.78 9.78
CA LYS A 143 -66.37 14.77 8.75
C LYS A 143 -67.17 13.50 9.02
N LEU A 144 -67.71 12.91 7.95
CA LEU A 144 -68.55 11.71 8.02
C LEU A 144 -67.68 10.45 7.94
N TYR A 145 -67.84 9.52 8.88
CA TYR A 145 -67.10 8.25 8.95
C TYR A 145 -68.08 7.07 9.09
N TYR A 146 -67.78 5.95 8.44
CA TYR A 146 -68.55 4.71 8.60
C TYR A 146 -68.10 3.95 9.85
N ALA A 147 -69.05 3.51 10.68
CA ALA A 147 -68.78 2.86 11.97
C ALA A 147 -69.26 1.40 12.00
N PHE A 148 -68.44 0.50 12.55
CA PHE A 148 -68.77 -0.90 12.81
C PHE A 148 -67.88 -1.47 13.93
N VAL A 149 -68.39 -2.45 14.68
CA VAL A 149 -67.69 -3.13 15.79
C VAL A 149 -67.65 -4.64 15.53
N ILE A 150 -66.55 -5.29 15.91
CA ILE A 150 -66.35 -6.74 15.79
C ILE A 150 -65.66 -7.24 17.06
N GLU A 151 -66.39 -7.93 17.93
CA GLU A 151 -65.79 -8.66 19.06
C GLU A 151 -65.26 -10.04 18.61
N PHE A 152 -64.21 -10.51 19.29
CA PHE A 152 -63.65 -11.85 19.13
C PHE A 152 -63.57 -12.52 20.52
N GLU A 153 -64.08 -13.75 20.65
CA GLU A 153 -63.77 -14.58 21.82
C GLU A 153 -62.27 -14.93 21.84
N GLY A 154 -61.64 -14.80 23.01
CA GLY A 154 -60.19 -14.99 23.17
C GLY A 154 -59.73 -16.43 22.95
N PHE A 155 -58.53 -16.60 22.38
CA PHE A 155 -57.93 -17.92 22.12
C PHE A 155 -57.38 -18.64 23.36
N SER A 156 -57.51 -18.04 24.55
CA SER A 156 -57.03 -18.57 25.83
C SER A 156 -58.16 -19.24 26.62
N GLY A 157 -58.35 -20.55 26.41
CA GLY A 157 -59.32 -21.37 27.15
C GLY A 157 -58.83 -22.80 27.34
N ALA A 158 -58.92 -23.32 28.57
CA ALA A 158 -58.46 -24.65 28.93
C ALA A 158 -59.28 -25.78 28.24
N PRO A 159 -58.70 -26.98 28.05
CA PRO A 159 -59.47 -28.15 27.62
C PRO A 159 -60.62 -28.46 28.60
N PRO A 160 -61.76 -29.03 28.14
CA PRO A 160 -61.84 -29.91 26.96
C PRO A 160 -62.91 -29.50 25.93
N GLN A 161 -62.79 -28.32 25.29
CA GLN A 161 -63.58 -28.00 24.09
C GLN A 161 -62.70 -27.80 22.86
N LYS A 162 -62.90 -28.64 21.84
CA LYS A 162 -62.30 -28.44 20.51
C LYS A 162 -62.91 -27.18 19.88
N PRO A 163 -62.15 -26.36 19.13
CA PRO A 163 -62.70 -25.19 18.44
C PRO A 163 -63.79 -25.64 17.46
N LEU A 164 -65.06 -25.38 17.83
CA LEU A 164 -66.25 -25.91 17.16
C LEU A 164 -66.28 -25.57 15.66
N TRP A 165 -65.70 -24.43 15.28
CA TRP A 165 -65.65 -23.97 13.89
C TRP A 165 -64.85 -24.88 12.96
N VAL A 166 -63.80 -25.59 13.42
CA VAL A 166 -63.03 -26.50 12.54
C VAL A 166 -63.87 -27.73 12.21
N ARG A 167 -64.54 -28.29 13.23
CA ARG A 167 -65.44 -29.43 13.09
C ARG A 167 -66.66 -29.07 12.23
N ALA A 168 -67.32 -27.95 12.53
CA ALA A 168 -68.44 -27.44 11.75
C ALA A 168 -68.04 -27.11 10.30
N TYR A 169 -66.84 -26.58 10.06
CA TYR A 169 -66.34 -26.33 8.70
C TYR A 169 -66.17 -27.63 7.90
N TYR A 170 -65.63 -28.69 8.49
CA TYR A 170 -65.57 -29.99 7.81
C TYR A 170 -66.95 -30.65 7.64
N GLU A 171 -67.83 -30.57 8.63
CA GLU A 171 -69.20 -31.11 8.56
C GLU A 171 -70.09 -30.36 7.55
N GLU A 172 -69.88 -29.05 7.33
CA GLU A 172 -70.49 -28.30 6.21
C GLU A 172 -69.80 -28.55 4.87
N MET A 173 -68.46 -28.65 4.83
CA MET A 173 -67.74 -29.03 3.60
C MET A 173 -68.15 -30.40 3.05
N ASP A 174 -68.58 -31.34 3.90
CA ASP A 174 -69.05 -32.65 3.47
C ASP A 174 -70.47 -32.59 2.85
N LYS A 175 -71.35 -31.72 3.38
CA LYS A 175 -72.66 -31.41 2.80
C LYS A 175 -72.55 -30.64 1.47
N MET A 176 -71.55 -29.77 1.37
CA MET A 176 -71.31 -28.86 0.24
C MET A 176 -70.74 -29.52 -1.04
N LYS A 177 -70.46 -30.83 -1.02
CA LYS A 177 -69.86 -31.52 -2.18
C LYS A 177 -70.90 -31.86 -3.25
N PRO A 178 -70.90 -31.23 -4.45
CA PRO A 178 -71.33 -31.95 -5.64
C PRO A 178 -70.48 -33.22 -5.74
N LYS A 179 -71.08 -34.36 -6.06
CA LYS A 179 -70.38 -35.66 -6.15
C LYS A 179 -69.46 -35.73 -7.38
N ARG A 180 -68.38 -34.93 -7.40
CA ARG A 180 -67.19 -35.24 -8.20
C ARG A 180 -66.69 -36.61 -7.73
N LEU A 181 -66.93 -37.63 -8.56
CA LEU A 181 -66.51 -38.99 -8.33
C LEU A 181 -65.01 -39.01 -8.03
N PRO A 182 -64.53 -39.82 -7.06
CA PRO A 182 -63.10 -40.04 -6.92
C PRO A 182 -62.55 -40.58 -8.24
N LEU A 183 -61.38 -40.11 -8.66
CA LEU A 183 -60.74 -40.51 -9.92
C LEU A 183 -60.80 -42.03 -10.11
N THR A 184 -61.32 -42.48 -11.25
CA THR A 184 -61.41 -43.91 -11.57
C THR A 184 -60.01 -44.51 -11.66
N ASP A 185 -59.86 -45.83 -11.49
CA ASP A 185 -58.54 -46.47 -11.61
C ASP A 185 -57.90 -46.30 -12.99
N ILE A 186 -58.72 -46.05 -14.02
CA ILE A 186 -58.27 -45.66 -15.35
C ILE A 186 -57.68 -44.24 -15.30
N GLN A 187 -58.41 -43.26 -14.77
CA GLN A 187 -57.93 -41.87 -14.66
C GLN A 187 -56.70 -41.72 -13.76
N ILE A 188 -56.63 -42.43 -12.62
CA ILE A 188 -55.45 -42.44 -11.73
C ILE A 188 -54.24 -43.04 -12.48
N HIS A 189 -54.42 -44.19 -13.13
CA HIS A 189 -53.35 -44.82 -13.89
C HIS A 189 -52.92 -43.97 -15.09
N GLU A 190 -53.85 -43.29 -15.75
CA GLU A 190 -53.53 -42.38 -16.85
C GLU A 190 -52.80 -41.12 -16.37
N GLN A 191 -53.20 -40.50 -15.25
CA GLN A 191 -52.44 -39.39 -14.67
C GLN A 191 -51.03 -39.82 -14.24
N PHE A 192 -50.86 -41.02 -13.64
CA PHE A 192 -49.53 -41.59 -13.40
C PHE A 192 -48.77 -41.86 -14.72
N LYS A 193 -49.43 -42.28 -15.80
CA LYS A 193 -48.82 -42.54 -17.11
C LYS A 193 -48.40 -41.24 -17.81
N ARG A 194 -49.24 -40.20 -17.79
CA ARG A 194 -48.97 -38.84 -18.30
C ARG A 194 -47.79 -38.20 -17.55
N ARG A 195 -47.65 -38.42 -16.23
CA ARG A 195 -46.61 -37.80 -15.38
C ARG A 195 -45.30 -38.58 -15.24
N PHE A 196 -45.34 -39.91 -15.21
CA PHE A 196 -44.17 -40.75 -14.88
C PHE A 196 -43.85 -41.83 -15.94
N GLY A 197 -44.62 -41.89 -17.02
CA GLY A 197 -44.46 -42.86 -18.10
C GLY A 197 -45.00 -44.25 -17.79
N SER A 198 -45.40 -44.97 -18.84
CA SER A 198 -46.11 -46.26 -18.76
C SER A 198 -45.44 -47.29 -17.83
N LYS A 199 -44.10 -47.43 -17.91
CA LYS A 199 -43.34 -48.41 -17.10
C LYS A 199 -43.41 -48.15 -15.59
N LYS A 200 -43.52 -46.88 -15.15
CA LYS A 200 -43.67 -46.52 -13.73
C LYS A 200 -45.13 -46.53 -13.29
N ALA A 201 -46.04 -46.05 -14.14
CA ALA A 201 -47.48 -46.01 -13.86
C ALA A 201 -48.11 -47.38 -13.56
N ILE A 202 -47.58 -48.45 -14.14
CA ILE A 202 -47.99 -49.83 -13.81
C ILE A 202 -47.64 -50.17 -12.35
N LYS A 203 -46.44 -49.82 -11.88
CA LYS A 203 -46.02 -50.04 -10.49
C LYS A 203 -46.82 -49.17 -9.50
N TYR A 204 -47.10 -47.92 -9.88
CA TYR A 204 -47.84 -46.95 -9.06
C TYR A 204 -49.35 -47.22 -8.98
N LYS A 205 -49.88 -48.16 -9.77
CA LYS A 205 -51.25 -48.68 -9.63
C LYS A 205 -51.46 -49.42 -8.30
N THR A 206 -50.40 -49.95 -7.68
CA THR A 206 -50.46 -50.59 -6.36
C THR A 206 -50.79 -49.52 -5.30
N PRO A 207 -51.93 -49.59 -4.58
CA PRO A 207 -52.44 -48.42 -3.85
C PRO A 207 -51.49 -47.79 -2.82
N LEU A 208 -50.74 -48.58 -2.04
CA LEU A 208 -49.76 -48.04 -1.09
C LEU A 208 -48.54 -47.39 -1.78
N VAL A 209 -48.08 -47.95 -2.91
CA VAL A 209 -46.99 -47.36 -3.72
C VAL A 209 -47.47 -46.07 -4.38
N GLY A 210 -48.70 -46.06 -4.90
CA GLY A 210 -49.36 -44.86 -5.41
C GLY A 210 -49.47 -43.77 -4.35
N LEU A 211 -49.96 -44.09 -3.14
CA LEU A 211 -50.02 -43.15 -2.02
C LEU A 211 -48.63 -42.63 -1.61
N LYS A 212 -47.59 -43.47 -1.57
CA LYS A 212 -46.22 -43.02 -1.29
C LYS A 212 -45.75 -41.99 -2.33
N ILE A 213 -45.89 -42.30 -3.63
CA ILE A 213 -45.54 -41.35 -4.70
C ILE A 213 -46.38 -40.06 -4.61
N CYS A 214 -47.68 -40.17 -4.36
CA CYS A 214 -48.54 -39.01 -4.14
C CYS A 214 -48.10 -38.15 -2.94
N SER A 215 -47.63 -38.77 -1.85
CA SER A 215 -47.12 -38.09 -0.65
C SER A 215 -45.83 -37.32 -0.92
N GLN A 216 -44.95 -37.86 -1.76
CA GLN A 216 -43.70 -37.17 -2.16
C GLN A 216 -44.00 -36.04 -3.16
N GLN A 217 -44.88 -36.29 -4.13
CA GLN A 217 -45.12 -35.42 -5.28
C GLN A 217 -46.26 -34.41 -5.08
N GLY A 218 -46.93 -34.40 -3.91
CA GLY A 218 -47.97 -33.41 -3.57
C GLY A 218 -49.30 -33.62 -4.31
N LEU A 219 -49.64 -34.87 -4.64
CA LEU A 219 -50.72 -35.20 -5.59
C LEU A 219 -52.08 -35.36 -4.90
N LEU A 220 -52.60 -34.26 -4.34
CA LEU A 220 -53.72 -34.24 -3.40
C LEU A 220 -54.98 -34.97 -3.89
N SER A 221 -55.44 -34.69 -5.12
CA SER A 221 -56.62 -35.34 -5.72
C SER A 221 -56.44 -36.85 -5.93
N MET A 222 -55.29 -37.31 -6.45
CA MET A 222 -54.98 -38.74 -6.56
C MET A 222 -54.80 -39.41 -5.18
N PHE A 223 -54.21 -38.70 -4.21
CA PHE A 223 -54.08 -39.18 -2.83
C PHE A 223 -55.47 -39.41 -2.21
N SER A 224 -56.37 -38.43 -2.31
CA SER A 224 -57.76 -38.54 -1.82
C SER A 224 -58.58 -39.61 -2.54
N ALA A 225 -58.27 -39.92 -3.80
CA ALA A 225 -58.94 -40.98 -4.55
C ALA A 225 -58.40 -42.39 -4.20
N LEU A 226 -57.11 -42.51 -3.88
CA LEU A 226 -56.47 -43.77 -3.48
C LEU A 226 -56.73 -44.13 -2.01
N THR A 227 -56.72 -43.16 -1.08
CA THR A 227 -56.97 -43.43 0.36
C THR A 227 -58.34 -44.07 0.59
N ARG A 228 -59.38 -43.61 -0.11
CA ARG A 228 -60.76 -44.18 -0.05
C ARG A 228 -60.85 -45.67 -0.43
N LYS A 229 -59.82 -46.25 -1.05
CA LYS A 229 -59.76 -47.67 -1.45
C LYS A 229 -58.99 -48.54 -0.44
N ILE A 230 -58.57 -47.96 0.69
CA ILE A 230 -57.73 -48.61 1.70
C ILE A 230 -58.35 -48.35 3.09
N SER A 231 -58.39 -49.36 3.97
CA SER A 231 -58.78 -49.17 5.37
C SER A 231 -57.74 -48.31 6.11
N GLY A 232 -58.15 -47.37 6.97
CA GLY A 232 -57.22 -46.47 7.68
C GLY A 232 -56.06 -47.19 8.40
N THR A 233 -56.34 -48.36 8.98
CA THR A 233 -55.37 -49.30 9.58
C THR A 233 -54.24 -49.80 8.67
N LYS A 234 -54.33 -49.58 7.35
CA LYS A 234 -53.28 -49.86 6.35
C LYS A 234 -52.59 -48.57 5.84
N ILE A 235 -53.17 -47.40 6.05
CA ILE A 235 -52.63 -46.10 5.61
C ILE A 235 -51.49 -45.65 6.53
N GLY A 236 -51.63 -45.86 7.85
CA GLY A 236 -50.56 -45.61 8.83
C GLY A 236 -49.41 -46.63 8.83
N LYS A 237 -49.44 -47.65 7.96
CA LYS A 237 -48.37 -48.65 7.90
C LYS A 237 -47.06 -48.06 7.36
N GLN A 238 -45.97 -48.57 7.91
CA GLN A 238 -44.61 -48.28 7.49
C GLN A 238 -44.16 -49.25 6.40
N ASP A 239 -43.22 -48.82 5.57
CA ASP A 239 -42.61 -49.62 4.52
C ASP A 239 -41.25 -50.24 4.93
N GLU A 240 -40.57 -50.84 3.95
CA GLU A 240 -39.24 -51.47 4.09
C GLU A 240 -38.14 -50.50 4.58
N GLN A 241 -38.37 -49.18 4.56
CA GLN A 241 -37.45 -48.17 5.08
C GLN A 241 -37.83 -47.71 6.51
N GLY A 242 -38.85 -48.34 7.12
CA GLY A 242 -39.44 -47.94 8.39
C GLY A 242 -40.37 -46.72 8.29
N MET A 243 -40.69 -46.25 7.09
CA MET A 243 -41.31 -44.94 6.86
C MET A 243 -42.81 -45.08 6.57
N SER A 244 -43.63 -44.31 7.29
CA SER A 244 -45.07 -44.16 6.98
C SER A 244 -45.32 -42.94 6.09
N LEU A 245 -46.51 -42.85 5.49
CA LEU A 245 -46.85 -41.79 4.52
C LEU A 245 -46.69 -40.36 5.08
N ILE A 246 -46.92 -40.15 6.38
CA ILE A 246 -46.78 -38.84 7.04
C ILE A 246 -45.32 -38.37 7.08
N HIS A 247 -44.36 -39.28 7.24
CA HIS A 247 -42.93 -38.95 7.13
C HIS A 247 -42.56 -38.48 5.72
N TYR A 248 -43.10 -39.12 4.67
CA TYR A 248 -42.88 -38.66 3.29
C TYR A 248 -43.57 -37.34 3.00
N ALA A 249 -44.77 -37.11 3.54
CA ALA A 249 -45.44 -35.81 3.44
C ALA A 249 -44.65 -34.70 4.16
N ALA A 250 -43.96 -35.02 5.26
CA ALA A 250 -43.06 -34.10 5.95
C ALA A 250 -41.78 -33.81 5.16
N ILE A 251 -41.01 -34.82 4.73
CA ILE A 251 -39.76 -34.67 3.94
C ILE A 251 -39.96 -33.80 2.69
N TYR A 252 -41.09 -33.96 2.00
CA TYR A 252 -41.38 -33.26 0.75
C TYR A 252 -42.29 -32.03 0.91
N ASN A 253 -42.41 -31.51 2.13
CA ASN A 253 -43.15 -30.30 2.49
C ASN A 253 -44.61 -30.26 1.94
N ARG A 254 -45.44 -31.24 2.35
CA ARG A 254 -46.83 -31.45 1.86
C ARG A 254 -47.88 -31.34 2.99
N PRO A 255 -48.10 -30.16 3.58
CA PRO A 255 -49.05 -29.99 4.69
C PRO A 255 -50.48 -30.47 4.36
N GLN A 256 -50.94 -30.30 3.11
CA GLN A 256 -52.28 -30.75 2.69
C GLN A 256 -52.43 -32.29 2.73
N ILE A 257 -51.33 -33.03 2.54
CA ILE A 257 -51.33 -34.50 2.63
C ILE A 257 -51.19 -34.94 4.09
N ILE A 258 -50.46 -34.19 4.92
CA ILE A 258 -50.44 -34.39 6.38
C ILE A 258 -51.87 -34.25 6.93
N ILE A 259 -52.60 -33.17 6.60
CA ILE A 259 -54.00 -32.97 7.01
C ILE A 259 -54.89 -34.13 6.56
N LEU A 260 -54.78 -34.62 5.32
CA LEU A 260 -55.55 -35.79 4.87
C LEU A 260 -55.20 -37.08 5.63
N LEU A 261 -53.97 -37.25 6.10
CA LEU A 261 -53.55 -38.39 6.91
C LEU A 261 -54.10 -38.29 8.35
N LEU A 262 -54.07 -37.10 8.95
CA LEU A 262 -54.67 -36.84 10.27
C LEU A 262 -56.19 -37.08 10.26
N VAL A 263 -56.89 -36.66 9.19
CA VAL A 263 -58.31 -36.97 8.97
C VAL A 263 -58.58 -38.48 8.82
N GLN A 264 -57.59 -39.28 8.41
CA GLN A 264 -57.67 -40.74 8.40
C GLN A 264 -57.23 -41.39 9.73
N SER A 265 -57.10 -40.59 10.81
CA SER A 265 -56.64 -41.03 12.13
C SER A 265 -55.26 -41.71 12.11
N VAL A 266 -54.36 -41.25 11.23
CA VAL A 266 -52.93 -41.59 11.32
C VAL A 266 -52.31 -40.78 12.45
N ASP A 267 -51.59 -41.45 13.33
CA ASP A 267 -50.83 -40.84 14.43
C ASP A 267 -49.83 -39.80 13.90
N ILE A 268 -49.94 -38.58 14.40
CA ILE A 268 -49.05 -37.45 14.06
C ILE A 268 -47.63 -37.67 14.58
N ASN A 269 -47.52 -38.35 15.72
CA ASN A 269 -46.28 -38.67 16.42
C ASN A 269 -45.75 -40.06 16.03
N SER A 270 -46.28 -40.65 14.95
CA SER A 270 -45.81 -41.91 14.36
C SER A 270 -44.28 -41.88 14.18
N ARG A 271 -43.56 -42.69 14.96
CA ARG A 271 -42.10 -42.85 14.95
C ARG A 271 -41.63 -43.84 13.88
N ARG A 272 -40.55 -43.53 13.17
CA ARG A 272 -39.92 -44.42 12.18
C ARG A 272 -39.37 -45.70 12.83
N ASN A 273 -39.64 -46.88 12.26
CA ASN A 273 -39.05 -48.14 12.74
C ASN A 273 -37.68 -48.41 12.09
N ASN A 274 -36.61 -48.11 12.83
CA ASN A 274 -35.24 -48.29 12.34
C ASN A 274 -34.75 -49.76 12.34
N ILE A 275 -35.43 -50.67 13.06
CA ILE A 275 -35.14 -52.12 13.04
C ILE A 275 -35.52 -52.72 11.67
N VAL A 276 -36.66 -52.31 11.11
CA VAL A 276 -37.09 -52.71 9.76
C VAL A 276 -36.07 -52.23 8.71
N ALA A 277 -35.58 -50.99 8.85
CA ALA A 277 -34.58 -50.43 7.94
C ALA A 277 -33.23 -51.14 8.02
N SER A 278 -32.70 -51.43 9.22
CA SER A 278 -31.39 -52.06 9.41
C SER A 278 -31.36 -53.56 9.04
N ALA A 279 -32.50 -54.25 9.17
CA ALA A 279 -32.67 -55.60 8.64
C ALA A 279 -32.55 -55.67 7.11
N TYR A 280 -32.89 -54.57 6.40
CA TYR A 280 -32.89 -54.49 4.94
C TYR A 280 -31.55 -54.02 4.33
N THR A 281 -30.73 -53.28 5.09
CA THR A 281 -29.40 -52.85 4.63
C THR A 281 -28.36 -53.97 4.66
N LYS A 282 -28.44 -54.90 5.63
CA LYS A 282 -27.54 -56.06 5.74
C LYS A 282 -27.60 -57.06 4.58
N THR A 283 -28.57 -56.93 3.68
CA THR A 283 -28.66 -57.74 2.44
C THR A 283 -28.11 -57.08 1.18
N PHE A 284 -27.60 -55.84 1.26
CA PHE A 284 -27.20 -55.07 0.07
C PHE A 284 -25.89 -54.27 0.17
N GLY A 285 -25.11 -54.42 1.25
CA GLY A 285 -23.87 -53.67 1.43
C GLY A 285 -22.78 -54.44 2.17
N ASP A 286 -22.08 -55.33 1.46
CA ASP A 286 -20.90 -56.04 2.00
C ASP A 286 -19.83 -56.24 0.90
N LEU A 287 -19.06 -55.18 0.63
CA LEU A 287 -17.96 -55.18 -0.36
C LEU A 287 -16.78 -54.27 0.04
N LYS A 288 -16.31 -54.44 1.30
CA LYS A 288 -14.97 -54.14 1.88
C LYS A 288 -15.17 -54.14 3.41
N GLU A 289 -14.75 -55.12 4.20
CA GLU A 289 -13.41 -55.74 4.28
C GLU A 289 -13.44 -57.20 4.79
N ARG A 290 -12.28 -57.87 4.81
CA ARG A 290 -12.15 -59.28 5.22
C ARG A 290 -11.96 -59.46 6.73
N LYS A 291 -12.93 -60.09 7.41
CA LYS A 291 -12.67 -61.01 8.53
C LYS A 291 -13.42 -62.33 8.33
N SER A 292 -12.91 -63.41 8.93
CA SER A 292 -13.19 -64.79 8.51
C SER A 292 -14.58 -65.30 8.91
N SER A 293 -15.29 -65.87 7.94
CA SER A 293 -16.54 -66.61 8.17
C SER A 293 -16.29 -67.93 8.91
N ILE A 294 -16.80 -68.05 10.13
CA ILE A 294 -17.14 -69.37 10.76
C ILE A 294 -18.16 -69.23 11.91
N GLU A 295 -18.15 -68.15 12.69
CA GLU A 295 -18.97 -68.06 13.93
C GLU A 295 -20.42 -67.54 13.76
N LEU A 296 -20.80 -67.08 12.56
CA LEU A 296 -22.07 -66.37 12.30
C LEU A 296 -23.35 -67.25 12.33
N VAL A 297 -23.25 -68.50 12.79
CA VAL A 297 -24.38 -69.44 12.91
C VAL A 297 -24.88 -69.57 14.36
N ALA A 298 -24.03 -69.29 15.35
CA ALA A 298 -24.38 -69.47 16.78
C ALA A 298 -25.20 -68.30 17.37
N ALA A 299 -24.95 -67.07 16.94
CA ALA A 299 -25.50 -65.86 17.57
C ALA A 299 -26.99 -65.54 17.23
N LYS A 300 -27.80 -66.55 16.87
CA LYS A 300 -29.22 -66.38 16.48
C LYS A 300 -30.24 -66.53 17.61
N SER A 301 -29.81 -66.89 18.83
CA SER A 301 -30.69 -67.27 19.94
C SER A 301 -30.75 -66.31 21.14
N GLU A 302 -29.84 -65.33 21.26
CA GLU A 302 -29.74 -64.46 22.47
C GLU A 302 -29.83 -62.94 22.22
N ILE A 303 -30.50 -62.49 21.15
CA ILE A 303 -31.02 -61.11 21.13
C ILE A 303 -32.22 -61.06 22.08
N ARG A 304 -31.94 -60.81 23.37
CA ARG A 304 -32.96 -60.56 24.38
C ARG A 304 -33.79 -59.33 23.98
N ARG A 305 -35.10 -59.41 24.18
CA ARG A 305 -35.96 -58.23 24.12
C ARG A 305 -35.58 -57.29 25.25
N THR A 306 -35.01 -56.15 24.90
CA THR A 306 -34.85 -54.95 25.73
C THR A 306 -35.34 -53.76 24.92
N ASP A 307 -35.87 -52.74 25.58
CA ASP A 307 -36.97 -51.98 25.02
C ASP A 307 -36.59 -50.79 24.13
N LYS A 308 -37.40 -50.61 23.07
CA LYS A 308 -37.60 -49.39 22.26
C LYS A 308 -36.39 -48.48 21.99
N LEU A 309 -35.68 -48.76 20.90
CA LEU A 309 -35.05 -47.70 20.10
C LEU A 309 -36.10 -47.09 19.17
N ASP A 310 -36.78 -46.06 19.68
CA ASP A 310 -37.93 -45.39 19.05
C ASP A 310 -37.45 -44.29 18.09
N GLY A 311 -37.54 -44.52 16.77
CA GLY A 311 -36.94 -43.65 15.75
C GLY A 311 -37.64 -42.29 15.52
N PRO A 312 -37.09 -41.45 14.63
CA PRO A 312 -37.53 -40.08 14.41
C PRO A 312 -38.98 -39.99 13.88
N THR A 313 -39.71 -38.93 14.24
CA THR A 313 -41.10 -38.68 13.82
C THR A 313 -41.19 -37.88 12.52
N ALA A 314 -42.42 -37.63 12.05
CA ALA A 314 -42.68 -36.70 10.95
C ALA A 314 -42.12 -35.28 11.21
N LEU A 315 -42.14 -34.79 12.46
CA LEU A 315 -41.64 -33.45 12.78
C LEU A 315 -40.10 -33.36 12.72
N HIS A 316 -39.39 -34.41 13.15
CA HIS A 316 -37.94 -34.54 12.95
C HIS A 316 -37.57 -34.50 11.46
N MET A 317 -38.35 -35.20 10.62
CA MET A 317 -38.14 -35.20 9.17
C MET A 317 -38.42 -33.84 8.53
N ALA A 318 -39.43 -33.09 9.02
CA ALA A 318 -39.69 -31.74 8.56
C ALA A 318 -38.53 -30.79 8.94
N ALA A 319 -38.07 -30.87 10.19
CA ALA A 319 -36.93 -30.10 10.72
C ALA A 319 -35.64 -30.39 9.94
N ARG A 320 -35.29 -31.66 9.73
CA ARG A 320 -34.12 -32.08 8.94
C ARG A 320 -34.10 -31.52 7.51
N CYS A 321 -35.28 -31.41 6.89
CA CYS A 321 -35.44 -31.08 5.47
C CYS A 321 -35.83 -29.61 5.21
N GLY A 322 -35.87 -28.74 6.22
CA GLY A 322 -36.29 -27.34 6.04
C GLY A 322 -37.75 -27.18 5.59
N SER A 323 -38.59 -28.20 5.83
CA SER A 323 -39.97 -28.27 5.33
C SER A 323 -40.92 -27.45 6.19
N LEU A 324 -40.79 -26.11 6.11
CA LEU A 324 -41.46 -25.15 6.98
C LEU A 324 -42.98 -25.31 7.01
N ASP A 325 -43.66 -25.40 5.87
CA ASP A 325 -45.13 -25.52 5.85
C ASP A 325 -45.61 -26.83 6.51
N ALA A 326 -44.87 -27.92 6.33
CA ALA A 326 -45.13 -29.19 6.99
C ALA A 326 -44.83 -29.13 8.50
N ALA A 327 -43.76 -28.47 8.93
CA ALA A 327 -43.47 -28.23 10.35
C ALA A 327 -44.57 -27.38 10.99
N CYS A 328 -44.95 -26.25 10.38
CA CYS A 328 -46.07 -25.41 10.80
C CYS A 328 -47.37 -26.22 10.91
N CYS A 329 -47.66 -27.06 9.92
CA CYS A 329 -48.85 -27.92 9.91
C CYS A 329 -48.82 -28.98 11.02
N LEU A 330 -47.68 -29.60 11.30
CA LEU A 330 -47.54 -30.60 12.35
C LEU A 330 -47.70 -29.96 13.73
N VAL A 331 -46.96 -28.89 14.02
CA VAL A 331 -47.00 -28.17 15.30
C VAL A 331 -48.36 -27.49 15.54
N SER A 332 -49.08 -27.08 14.47
CA SER A 332 -50.46 -26.57 14.58
C SER A 332 -51.54 -27.65 14.70
N ASN A 333 -51.17 -28.93 14.76
CA ASN A 333 -52.05 -30.06 15.04
C ASN A 333 -51.52 -30.90 16.22
N ASP A 334 -50.85 -30.24 17.17
CA ASP A 334 -50.36 -30.80 18.42
C ASP A 334 -49.36 -31.97 18.25
N ALA A 335 -48.48 -31.88 17.23
CA ALA A 335 -47.31 -32.75 17.14
C ALA A 335 -46.36 -32.50 18.31
N ASP A 336 -45.89 -33.56 18.95
CA ASP A 336 -45.07 -33.50 20.15
C ASP A 336 -43.62 -33.17 19.80
N MET A 337 -43.17 -32.02 20.31
CA MET A 337 -41.84 -31.45 20.08
C MET A 337 -40.80 -31.99 21.05
N SER A 338 -41.22 -32.63 22.16
CA SER A 338 -40.32 -33.16 23.19
C SER A 338 -39.75 -34.54 22.84
N LEU A 339 -40.34 -35.23 21.87
CA LEU A 339 -39.93 -36.58 21.46
C LEU A 339 -38.49 -36.59 20.93
N ILE A 340 -37.60 -37.31 21.61
CA ILE A 340 -36.27 -37.69 21.11
C ILE A 340 -36.35 -38.84 20.10
N ASP A 341 -35.39 -38.95 19.18
CA ASP A 341 -35.17 -40.15 18.37
C ASP A 341 -34.16 -41.12 18.99
N GLN A 342 -33.71 -42.11 18.21
CA GLN A 342 -32.75 -43.15 18.66
C GLN A 342 -31.39 -42.57 19.11
N ASP A 343 -31.01 -41.42 18.57
CA ASP A 343 -29.71 -40.77 18.78
C ASP A 343 -29.83 -39.66 19.85
N GLY A 344 -30.98 -39.60 20.54
CA GLY A 344 -31.28 -38.64 21.59
C GLY A 344 -31.66 -37.25 21.09
N TRP A 345 -31.96 -37.08 19.80
CA TRP A 345 -32.22 -35.76 19.19
C TRP A 345 -33.72 -35.50 19.06
N THR A 346 -34.17 -34.32 19.48
CA THR A 346 -35.53 -33.81 19.21
C THR A 346 -35.57 -32.96 17.91
N PRO A 347 -36.74 -32.49 17.43
CA PRO A 347 -36.81 -31.71 16.20
C PRO A 347 -36.03 -30.39 16.23
N ILE A 348 -35.82 -29.75 17.39
CA ILE A 348 -35.02 -28.52 17.46
C ILE A 348 -33.53 -28.79 17.19
N HIS A 349 -33.00 -29.91 17.69
CA HIS A 349 -31.64 -30.37 17.40
C HIS A 349 -31.41 -30.58 15.89
N TYR A 350 -32.38 -31.20 15.22
CA TYR A 350 -32.36 -31.33 13.76
C TYR A 350 -32.42 -29.97 13.03
N ALA A 351 -33.28 -29.04 13.46
CA ALA A 351 -33.36 -27.72 12.85
C ALA A 351 -32.06 -26.90 13.07
N ALA A 352 -31.40 -27.07 14.22
CA ALA A 352 -30.15 -26.42 14.57
C ALA A 352 -28.97 -26.97 13.74
N PHE A 353 -28.77 -28.30 13.75
CA PHE A 353 -27.66 -28.94 13.06
C PHE A 353 -27.69 -28.72 11.54
N PHE A 354 -28.88 -28.65 10.93
CA PHE A 354 -29.07 -28.47 9.48
C PHE A 354 -29.35 -27.00 9.04
N ASP A 355 -29.06 -26.01 9.89
CA ASP A 355 -29.16 -24.54 9.62
C ASP A 355 -30.56 -23.97 9.30
N HIS A 356 -31.63 -24.66 9.71
CA HIS A 356 -33.01 -24.26 9.38
C HIS A 356 -33.58 -23.20 10.34
N LYS A 357 -33.02 -21.97 10.30
CA LYS A 357 -33.47 -20.82 11.13
C LYS A 357 -34.99 -20.68 11.22
N SER A 358 -35.72 -20.81 10.11
CA SER A 358 -37.18 -20.67 10.09
C SER A 358 -37.93 -21.73 10.91
N ILE A 359 -37.39 -22.94 11.03
CA ILE A 359 -37.97 -24.00 11.87
C ILE A 359 -37.55 -23.81 13.34
N LEU A 360 -36.34 -23.33 13.62
CA LEU A 360 -35.96 -22.90 14.98
C LEU A 360 -36.92 -21.82 15.51
N THR A 361 -37.12 -20.75 14.75
CA THR A 361 -38.05 -19.68 15.11
C THR A 361 -39.50 -20.18 15.27
N LEU A 362 -39.93 -21.17 14.48
CA LEU A 362 -41.25 -21.80 14.65
C LEU A 362 -41.38 -22.58 15.97
N LEU A 363 -40.37 -23.40 16.30
CA LEU A 363 -40.38 -24.25 17.50
C LEU A 363 -40.26 -23.40 18.76
N LEU A 364 -39.31 -22.46 18.81
CA LEU A 364 -39.11 -21.56 19.96
C LEU A 364 -40.32 -20.65 20.23
N ARG A 365 -40.98 -20.13 19.18
CA ARG A 365 -42.26 -19.39 19.33
C ARG A 365 -43.43 -20.24 19.84
N LYS A 366 -43.26 -21.56 19.95
CA LYS A 366 -44.27 -22.50 20.44
C LYS A 366 -43.93 -23.10 21.79
N ASP A 367 -42.65 -23.31 22.06
CA ASP A 367 -42.11 -23.75 23.33
C ASP A 367 -40.65 -23.27 23.47
N MET A 368 -40.41 -22.44 24.48
CA MET A 368 -39.08 -21.89 24.79
C MET A 368 -38.24 -22.84 25.65
N GLU A 369 -38.82 -23.86 26.29
CA GLU A 369 -38.06 -24.87 27.05
C GLU A 369 -37.15 -25.70 26.13
N LEU A 370 -37.46 -25.73 24.84
CA LEU A 370 -36.65 -26.35 23.79
C LEU A 370 -35.28 -25.66 23.57
N LEU A 371 -35.10 -24.40 24.01
CA LEU A 371 -33.89 -23.60 23.74
C LEU A 371 -32.61 -24.24 24.30
N GLU A 372 -32.68 -24.71 25.55
CA GLU A 372 -31.58 -25.38 26.27
C GLU A 372 -31.83 -26.89 26.46
N GLN A 373 -32.78 -27.46 25.72
CA GLN A 373 -32.99 -28.90 25.74
C GLN A 373 -31.75 -29.61 25.21
N THR A 374 -31.08 -30.40 26.04
CA THR A 374 -29.92 -31.20 25.62
C THR A 374 -30.35 -32.44 24.83
N THR A 375 -29.45 -32.96 24.00
CA THR A 375 -29.55 -34.34 23.51
C THR A 375 -29.52 -35.33 24.68
N THR A 376 -29.98 -36.57 24.44
CA THR A 376 -29.83 -37.68 25.42
C THR A 376 -28.80 -38.72 24.97
N ASN A 377 -27.85 -38.34 24.11
CA ASN A 377 -26.65 -39.12 23.83
C ASN A 377 -25.51 -38.74 24.78
N ASP A 378 -24.38 -39.44 24.72
CA ASP A 378 -23.29 -39.31 25.69
C ASP A 378 -22.70 -37.89 25.81
N LEU A 379 -22.90 -37.03 24.81
CA LEU A 379 -22.42 -35.63 24.77
C LEU A 379 -23.35 -34.62 25.46
N LEU A 380 -24.65 -34.90 25.60
CA LEU A 380 -25.66 -33.97 26.16
C LEU A 380 -25.62 -32.54 25.55
N SER A 381 -25.38 -32.42 24.24
CA SER A 381 -25.23 -31.14 23.56
C SER A 381 -26.56 -30.37 23.47
N THR A 382 -26.54 -29.06 23.73
CA THR A 382 -27.67 -28.15 23.45
C THR A 382 -27.80 -27.88 21.93
N PRO A 383 -28.91 -27.29 21.46
CA PRO A 383 -29.07 -26.94 20.04
C PRO A 383 -27.99 -25.97 19.55
N LEU A 384 -27.52 -25.07 20.43
CA LEU A 384 -26.44 -24.12 20.11
C LEU A 384 -25.10 -24.84 19.91
N LEU A 385 -24.77 -25.81 20.77
CA LEU A 385 -23.57 -26.64 20.63
C LEU A 385 -23.63 -27.48 19.34
N LEU A 386 -24.77 -28.06 19.00
CA LEU A 386 -24.93 -28.77 17.72
C LEU A 386 -24.77 -27.84 16.51
N ALA A 387 -25.37 -26.66 16.52
CA ALA A 387 -25.24 -25.69 15.42
C ALA A 387 -23.80 -25.20 15.24
N ALA A 388 -23.06 -25.01 16.34
CA ALA A 388 -21.62 -24.72 16.29
C ALA A 388 -20.81 -25.89 15.70
N SER A 389 -21.16 -27.13 16.07
CA SER A 389 -20.49 -28.36 15.59
C SER A 389 -20.73 -28.71 14.11
N SER A 390 -21.72 -28.10 13.45
CA SER A 390 -22.03 -28.29 12.03
C SER A 390 -21.77 -27.06 11.16
N GLY A 391 -21.37 -25.93 11.76
CA GLY A 391 -21.12 -24.68 11.04
C GLY A 391 -22.41 -23.94 10.64
N ALA A 392 -23.53 -24.29 11.26
CA ALA A 392 -24.87 -23.74 11.00
C ALA A 392 -24.99 -22.30 11.53
N LEU A 393 -24.34 -21.36 10.85
CA LEU A 393 -24.22 -19.96 11.27
C LEU A 393 -25.56 -19.22 11.36
N SER A 394 -26.57 -19.61 10.58
CA SER A 394 -27.92 -19.01 10.66
C SER A 394 -28.67 -19.51 11.89
N ALA A 395 -28.48 -20.78 12.27
CA ALA A 395 -28.96 -21.37 13.50
C ALA A 395 -28.25 -20.80 14.74
N VAL A 396 -26.92 -20.73 14.75
CA VAL A 396 -26.13 -20.13 15.85
C VAL A 396 -26.59 -18.69 16.13
N LYS A 397 -26.78 -17.87 15.08
CA LYS A 397 -27.38 -16.54 15.20
C LYS A 397 -28.77 -16.61 15.81
N CYS A 398 -29.68 -17.39 15.22
CA CYS A 398 -31.06 -17.47 15.70
C CYS A 398 -31.17 -17.89 17.17
N LEU A 399 -30.34 -18.82 17.63
CA LEU A 399 -30.38 -19.31 19.01
C LEU A 399 -29.88 -18.24 19.99
N ILE A 400 -28.80 -17.52 19.65
CA ILE A 400 -28.31 -16.38 20.45
C ILE A 400 -29.30 -15.20 20.40
N ASP A 401 -29.93 -14.93 19.26
CA ASP A 401 -31.01 -13.94 19.11
C ASP A 401 -32.21 -14.24 20.05
N HIS A 402 -32.43 -15.51 20.42
CA HIS A 402 -33.47 -15.96 21.36
C HIS A 402 -32.95 -16.18 22.81
N GLY A 403 -31.68 -15.86 23.09
CA GLY A 403 -31.10 -15.88 24.43
C GLY A 403 -30.43 -17.19 24.88
N ALA A 404 -30.00 -18.05 23.95
CA ALA A 404 -29.35 -19.32 24.29
C ALA A 404 -28.02 -19.14 25.06
N ASP A 405 -27.70 -20.09 25.95
CA ASP A 405 -26.49 -20.04 26.78
C ASP A 405 -25.21 -20.30 25.96
N ILE A 406 -24.51 -19.21 25.64
CA ILE A 406 -23.21 -19.24 24.96
C ILE A 406 -22.10 -19.89 25.80
N GLN A 407 -22.27 -20.03 27.12
CA GLN A 407 -21.29 -20.69 28.00
C GLN A 407 -21.54 -22.20 28.15
N ALA A 408 -22.61 -22.73 27.56
CA ALA A 408 -22.93 -24.15 27.58
C ALA A 408 -21.75 -25.03 27.12
N ARG A 409 -21.64 -26.21 27.72
CA ARG A 409 -20.61 -27.22 27.41
C ARG A 409 -21.23 -28.60 27.27
N ASP A 410 -20.65 -29.42 26.40
CA ASP A 410 -20.93 -30.86 26.37
C ASP A 410 -20.24 -31.59 27.53
N THR A 411 -20.45 -32.91 27.63
CA THR A 411 -19.86 -33.76 28.69
C THR A 411 -18.34 -33.93 28.60
N GLU A 412 -17.74 -33.66 27.45
CA GLU A 412 -16.28 -33.58 27.26
C GLU A 412 -15.72 -32.22 27.69
N GLY A 413 -16.59 -31.25 27.99
CA GLY A 413 -16.24 -29.89 28.40
C GLY A 413 -16.05 -28.91 27.23
N ASN A 414 -16.33 -29.33 25.99
CA ASN A 414 -16.24 -28.50 24.79
C ASN A 414 -17.36 -27.45 24.80
N ASN A 415 -17.01 -26.19 24.58
CA ASN A 415 -17.97 -25.11 24.36
C ASN A 415 -18.17 -24.85 22.85
N VAL A 416 -19.01 -23.86 22.52
CA VAL A 416 -19.31 -23.45 21.14
C VAL A 416 -18.07 -23.10 20.29
N VAL A 417 -16.99 -22.58 20.89
CA VAL A 417 -15.74 -22.28 20.18
C VAL A 417 -14.92 -23.55 19.94
N ILE A 418 -14.80 -24.42 20.94
CA ILE A 418 -14.05 -25.68 20.82
C ILE A 418 -14.70 -26.58 19.76
N LEU A 419 -16.04 -26.72 19.77
CA LEU A 419 -16.77 -27.51 18.78
C LEU A 419 -16.66 -26.93 17.35
N ALA A 420 -16.74 -25.60 17.20
CA ALA A 420 -16.52 -24.96 15.89
C ALA A 420 -15.06 -25.15 15.40
N THR A 421 -14.09 -25.11 16.31
CA THR A 421 -12.66 -25.26 16.00
C THR A 421 -12.33 -26.71 15.59
N LEU A 422 -12.78 -27.71 16.36
CA LEU A 422 -12.65 -29.16 16.06
C LEU A 422 -13.32 -29.63 14.76
N ARG A 423 -14.05 -28.74 14.10
CA ARG A 423 -14.78 -28.97 12.85
C ARG A 423 -14.46 -27.92 11.77
N PHE A 424 -13.47 -27.05 12.02
CA PHE A 424 -12.97 -26.00 11.11
C PHE A 424 -14.03 -24.98 10.66
N HIS A 425 -15.04 -24.72 11.48
CA HIS A 425 -16.13 -23.78 11.20
C HIS A 425 -15.77 -22.33 11.54
N THR A 426 -14.77 -21.81 10.83
CA THR A 426 -14.22 -20.46 11.04
C THR A 426 -15.25 -19.34 10.91
N SER A 427 -16.29 -19.51 10.10
CA SER A 427 -17.40 -18.55 9.97
C SER A 427 -18.25 -18.39 11.26
N VAL A 428 -18.28 -19.42 12.11
CA VAL A 428 -18.87 -19.37 13.46
C VAL A 428 -17.90 -18.67 14.42
N LEU A 429 -16.60 -18.99 14.35
CA LEU A 429 -15.56 -18.30 15.14
C LEU A 429 -15.53 -16.79 14.87
N GLU A 430 -15.56 -16.38 13.60
CA GLU A 430 -15.61 -14.96 13.20
C GLU A 430 -16.85 -14.23 13.72
N TYR A 431 -17.98 -14.92 13.88
CA TYR A 431 -19.19 -14.34 14.45
C TYR A 431 -19.06 -14.13 15.97
N PHE A 432 -18.51 -15.09 16.72
CA PHE A 432 -18.20 -14.89 18.15
C PHE A 432 -17.13 -13.81 18.36
N ILE A 433 -16.08 -13.77 17.51
CA ILE A 433 -15.07 -12.68 17.49
C ILE A 433 -15.72 -11.32 17.22
N LYS A 434 -16.73 -11.26 16.34
CA LYS A 434 -17.46 -10.01 16.02
C LYS A 434 -18.36 -9.56 17.17
N ILE A 435 -18.97 -10.48 17.93
CA ILE A 435 -19.76 -10.14 19.12
C ILE A 435 -18.85 -9.68 20.27
N ASN A 436 -17.63 -10.24 20.38
CA ASN A 436 -16.64 -9.90 21.40
C ASN A 436 -17.21 -10.01 22.84
N ASN A 437 -17.75 -11.19 23.16
CA ASN A 437 -18.30 -11.46 24.49
C ASN A 437 -17.22 -12.06 25.41
N GLU A 438 -16.97 -11.42 26.55
CA GLU A 438 -16.01 -11.85 27.58
C GLU A 438 -16.33 -13.24 28.15
N ALA A 439 -17.61 -13.66 28.11
CA ALA A 439 -18.07 -14.97 28.57
C ALA A 439 -17.54 -16.14 27.72
N VAL A 440 -17.11 -15.88 26.47
CA VAL A 440 -16.58 -16.88 25.52
C VAL A 440 -15.37 -16.30 24.79
N PRO A 441 -14.20 -16.20 25.46
CA PRO A 441 -13.04 -15.48 24.95
C PRO A 441 -12.30 -16.28 23.86
N VAL A 442 -12.80 -16.22 22.63
CA VAL A 442 -12.39 -17.04 21.47
C VAL A 442 -10.87 -17.21 21.34
N TRP A 443 -10.11 -16.12 21.46
CA TRP A 443 -8.65 -16.12 21.31
C TRP A 443 -7.92 -16.86 22.43
N HIS A 444 -8.39 -16.73 23.68
CA HIS A 444 -7.83 -17.46 24.82
C HIS A 444 -8.13 -18.96 24.69
N ILE A 445 -9.35 -19.32 24.27
CA ILE A 445 -9.74 -20.72 24.03
C ILE A 445 -8.91 -21.34 22.90
N LEU A 446 -8.68 -20.61 21.81
CA LEU A 446 -7.82 -21.07 20.70
C LEU A 446 -6.38 -21.30 21.15
N VAL A 447 -5.81 -20.43 22.00
CA VAL A 447 -4.45 -20.62 22.54
C VAL A 447 -4.38 -21.74 23.57
N GLU A 448 -5.41 -21.91 24.42
CA GLU A 448 -5.56 -23.05 25.33
C GLU A 448 -5.53 -24.37 24.55
N MET A 449 -6.23 -24.44 23.41
CA MET A 449 -6.21 -25.62 22.53
C MET A 449 -4.86 -25.90 21.84
N LEU A 450 -3.95 -24.92 21.69
CA LEU A 450 -2.57 -25.18 21.25
C LEU A 450 -1.74 -25.87 22.35
N ASN A 451 -2.06 -25.59 23.61
CA ASN A 451 -1.34 -26.04 24.80
C ASN A 451 -1.90 -27.34 25.43
N ASP A 452 -3.06 -27.82 24.97
CA ASP A 452 -3.70 -29.09 25.38
C ASP A 452 -2.76 -30.32 25.19
N GLU A 453 -3.09 -31.49 25.74
CA GLU A 453 -2.34 -32.73 25.47
C GLU A 453 -2.77 -33.40 24.15
N ALA A 454 -4.03 -33.20 23.72
CA ALA A 454 -4.59 -33.84 22.53
C ALA A 454 -4.13 -33.16 21.23
N MET A 455 -3.37 -33.89 20.41
CA MET A 455 -2.84 -33.42 19.12
C MET A 455 -3.94 -32.90 18.17
N ASP A 456 -5.10 -33.55 18.14
CA ASP A 456 -6.23 -33.16 17.29
C ASP A 456 -6.77 -31.76 17.62
N LYS A 457 -6.73 -31.35 18.90
CA LYS A 457 -7.10 -29.99 19.33
C LYS A 457 -6.07 -28.96 18.85
N LYS A 458 -4.77 -29.28 18.93
CA LYS A 458 -3.69 -28.40 18.45
C LYS A 458 -3.77 -28.18 16.95
N ASP A 459 -3.93 -29.26 16.19
CA ASP A 459 -4.09 -29.25 14.73
C ASP A 459 -5.32 -28.42 14.32
N SER A 460 -6.45 -28.64 15.00
CA SER A 460 -7.69 -27.89 14.78
C SER A 460 -7.52 -26.38 15.06
N ALA A 461 -6.90 -26.04 16.18
CA ALA A 461 -6.71 -24.65 16.61
C ALA A 461 -5.69 -23.90 15.74
N VAL A 462 -4.55 -24.50 15.40
CA VAL A 462 -3.50 -23.83 14.61
C VAL A 462 -3.96 -23.54 13.18
N LYS A 463 -4.73 -24.46 12.56
CA LYS A 463 -5.36 -24.25 11.24
C LYS A 463 -6.48 -23.21 11.29
N CYS A 464 -7.27 -23.17 12.36
CA CYS A 464 -8.26 -22.09 12.54
C CYS A 464 -7.58 -20.72 12.70
N LEU A 465 -6.45 -20.64 13.42
CA LEU A 465 -5.64 -19.43 13.53
C LEU A 465 -4.99 -19.02 12.20
N GLU A 466 -4.56 -19.97 11.36
CA GLU A 466 -4.03 -19.70 10.02
C GLU A 466 -5.09 -19.00 9.15
N ILE A 467 -6.30 -19.57 9.07
CA ILE A 467 -7.41 -18.99 8.29
C ILE A 467 -7.81 -17.63 8.85
N LEU A 468 -7.95 -17.49 10.18
CA LEU A 468 -8.33 -16.23 10.82
C LEU A 468 -7.28 -15.13 10.57
N THR A 469 -5.99 -15.41 10.77
CA THR A 469 -4.91 -14.42 10.55
C THR A 469 -4.80 -14.02 9.07
N THR A 470 -5.01 -14.97 8.16
CA THR A 470 -5.07 -14.72 6.70
C THR A 470 -6.26 -13.81 6.34
N ASN A 471 -7.44 -14.07 6.91
CA ASN A 471 -8.66 -13.29 6.64
C ASN A 471 -8.56 -11.84 7.15
N LYS A 472 -7.83 -11.58 8.25
CA LYS A 472 -7.74 -10.23 8.83
C LYS A 472 -6.43 -9.98 9.59
N LYS A 473 -5.50 -9.26 8.95
CA LYS A 473 -4.21 -8.83 9.53
C LYS A 473 -4.30 -8.22 10.95
N SER A 474 -5.41 -7.61 11.36
CA SER A 474 -5.52 -7.01 12.71
C SER A 474 -5.56 -8.02 13.87
N TYR A 475 -5.78 -9.32 13.61
CA TYR A 475 -5.98 -10.32 14.67
C TYR A 475 -4.71 -10.71 15.45
N TRP A 476 -3.51 -10.31 15.00
CA TRP A 476 -2.27 -10.53 15.77
C TRP A 476 -2.35 -10.00 17.20
N LYS A 477 -3.11 -8.92 17.43
CA LYS A 477 -3.28 -8.29 18.75
C LYS A 477 -3.86 -9.26 19.76
N PHE A 478 -4.97 -9.90 19.41
CA PHE A 478 -5.67 -10.81 20.31
C PHE A 478 -4.91 -12.11 20.53
N ILE A 479 -4.16 -12.58 19.52
CA ILE A 479 -3.25 -13.74 19.66
C ILE A 479 -2.09 -13.41 20.61
N LEU A 480 -1.58 -12.18 20.57
CA LEU A 480 -0.54 -11.70 21.48
C LEU A 480 -1.07 -11.47 22.91
N GLU A 481 -2.26 -10.89 23.04
CA GLU A 481 -2.95 -10.65 24.32
C GLU A 481 -3.30 -11.97 25.04
N ALA A 482 -3.63 -13.03 24.28
CA ALA A 482 -3.89 -14.38 24.78
C ALA A 482 -2.62 -15.25 24.99
N ASP A 483 -1.41 -14.67 24.91
CA ASP A 483 -0.10 -15.34 24.98
C ASP A 483 0.09 -16.52 24.00
N GLY A 484 -0.46 -16.38 22.79
CA GLY A 484 -0.34 -17.39 21.73
C GLY A 484 1.04 -17.51 21.10
N VAL A 485 1.91 -16.51 21.25
CA VAL A 485 3.24 -16.50 20.60
C VAL A 485 4.18 -17.58 21.18
N PRO A 486 4.34 -17.73 22.51
CA PRO A 486 5.05 -18.88 23.08
C PRO A 486 4.46 -20.23 22.69
N ALA A 487 3.13 -20.36 22.60
CA ALA A 487 2.47 -21.61 22.22
C ALA A 487 2.81 -22.01 20.77
N LEU A 488 2.75 -21.06 19.82
CA LEU A 488 3.16 -21.30 18.43
C LEU A 488 4.65 -21.68 18.31
N VAL A 489 5.53 -21.08 19.12
CA VAL A 489 6.97 -21.44 19.18
C VAL A 489 7.20 -22.82 19.81
N GLN A 490 6.28 -23.32 20.64
CA GLN A 490 6.28 -24.72 21.09
C GLN A 490 5.81 -25.68 19.98
N LEU A 491 4.80 -25.31 19.17
CA LEU A 491 4.38 -26.13 18.03
C LEU A 491 5.48 -26.30 16.99
N LEU A 492 6.31 -25.28 16.75
CA LEU A 492 7.51 -25.37 15.90
C LEU A 492 8.58 -26.39 16.41
N GLN A 493 8.49 -26.85 17.66
CA GLN A 493 9.41 -27.84 18.23
C GLN A 493 8.85 -29.27 18.20
N ILE A 494 7.57 -29.45 17.83
CA ILE A 494 6.97 -30.77 17.63
C ILE A 494 7.56 -31.42 16.38
N ASP A 495 7.85 -32.71 16.45
CA ASP A 495 8.38 -33.51 15.33
C ASP A 495 7.25 -33.87 14.34
N SER A 496 6.69 -32.85 13.68
CA SER A 496 5.60 -32.98 12.72
C SER A 496 5.66 -31.86 11.68
N ASP A 497 6.09 -32.19 10.47
CA ASP A 497 6.18 -31.30 9.31
C ASP A 497 4.93 -30.43 9.09
N ILE A 498 3.74 -31.05 9.18
CA ILE A 498 2.46 -30.38 8.97
C ILE A 498 2.21 -29.31 10.04
N MET A 499 2.50 -29.63 11.31
CA MET A 499 2.35 -28.66 12.40
C MET A 499 3.40 -27.56 12.35
N GLN A 500 4.64 -27.87 11.96
CA GLN A 500 5.70 -26.88 11.77
C GLN A 500 5.36 -25.89 10.65
N SER A 501 4.89 -26.37 9.50
CA SER A 501 4.44 -25.54 8.38
C SER A 501 3.27 -24.62 8.78
N VAL A 502 2.19 -25.15 9.36
CA VAL A 502 1.03 -24.34 9.74
C VAL A 502 1.34 -23.38 10.90
N ALA A 503 2.13 -23.79 11.90
CA ALA A 503 2.57 -22.88 12.96
C ALA A 503 3.48 -21.77 12.42
N ALA A 504 4.38 -22.07 11.47
CA ALA A 504 5.16 -21.06 10.77
C ALA A 504 4.28 -20.14 9.91
N ALA A 505 3.21 -20.66 9.28
CA ALA A 505 2.25 -19.85 8.54
C ALA A 505 1.51 -18.84 9.43
N VAL A 506 1.01 -19.28 10.59
CA VAL A 506 0.41 -18.38 11.59
C VAL A 506 1.42 -17.33 12.04
N ILE A 507 2.68 -17.72 12.33
CA ILE A 507 3.70 -16.77 12.78
C ILE A 507 4.06 -15.76 11.68
N CYS A 508 4.26 -16.17 10.41
CA CYS A 508 4.49 -15.26 9.29
C CYS A 508 3.37 -14.21 9.13
N ASN A 509 2.11 -14.63 9.31
CA ASN A 509 0.96 -13.73 9.21
C ASN A 509 0.93 -12.64 10.29
N ILE A 510 1.74 -12.77 11.37
CA ILE A 510 1.76 -11.85 12.50
C ILE A 510 3.15 -11.22 12.78
N SER A 511 4.24 -11.77 12.25
CA SER A 511 5.63 -11.38 12.56
C SER A 511 6.06 -10.01 12.05
N GLU A 512 5.32 -9.42 11.09
CA GLU A 512 5.52 -8.05 10.60
C GLU A 512 5.39 -6.97 11.72
N ASN A 513 4.82 -7.32 12.87
CA ASN A 513 4.38 -6.37 13.91
C ASN A 513 5.34 -6.34 15.11
N ASP A 514 5.87 -5.17 15.47
CA ASP A 514 6.92 -5.04 16.50
C ASP A 514 6.61 -5.67 17.87
N PRO A 515 5.38 -5.59 18.42
CA PRO A 515 5.05 -6.28 19.67
C PRO A 515 5.16 -7.81 19.58
N VAL A 516 4.87 -8.37 18.39
CA VAL A 516 5.00 -9.80 18.10
C VAL A 516 6.47 -10.19 17.91
N ARG A 517 7.27 -9.36 17.21
CA ARG A 517 8.73 -9.55 17.09
C ARG A 517 9.40 -9.61 18.47
N LEU A 518 9.00 -8.73 19.39
CA LEU A 518 9.45 -8.72 20.78
C LEU A 518 9.01 -9.96 21.55
N ALA A 519 7.80 -10.47 21.31
CA ALA A 519 7.32 -11.70 21.94
C ALA A 519 8.05 -12.95 21.42
N LEU A 520 8.29 -13.06 20.09
CA LEU A 520 9.06 -14.14 19.47
C LEU A 520 10.52 -14.18 19.97
N SER A 521 11.13 -13.00 20.16
CA SER A 521 12.46 -12.86 20.78
C SER A 521 12.47 -13.38 22.24
N LYS A 522 11.51 -12.95 23.07
CA LYS A 522 11.34 -13.44 24.46
C LYS A 522 11.08 -14.95 24.53
N ALA A 523 10.29 -15.49 23.60
CA ALA A 523 10.00 -16.92 23.45
C ALA A 523 11.19 -17.74 22.91
N LYS A 524 12.35 -17.10 22.62
CA LYS A 524 13.55 -17.74 22.05
C LYS A 524 13.28 -18.48 20.73
N ALA A 525 12.47 -17.89 19.85
CA ALA A 525 12.14 -18.51 18.56
C ALA A 525 13.37 -18.73 17.66
N ALA A 526 14.39 -17.86 17.71
CA ALA A 526 15.52 -17.89 16.77
C ALA A 526 16.26 -19.25 16.69
N PRO A 527 16.73 -19.89 17.79
CA PRO A 527 17.31 -21.24 17.73
C PRO A 527 16.39 -22.31 17.12
N VAL A 528 15.07 -22.21 17.33
CA VAL A 528 14.09 -23.15 16.76
C VAL A 528 13.99 -22.94 15.24
N LEU A 529 13.86 -21.69 14.81
CA LEU A 529 13.79 -21.33 13.39
C LEU A 529 15.09 -21.69 12.65
N ILE A 530 16.26 -21.49 13.27
CA ILE A 530 17.57 -21.86 12.71
C ILE A 530 17.68 -23.38 12.50
N LYS A 531 17.15 -24.20 13.42
CA LYS A 531 17.04 -25.66 13.20
C LYS A 531 16.14 -25.97 11.99
N LEU A 532 15.02 -25.26 11.85
CA LEU A 532 14.03 -25.50 10.79
C LEU A 532 14.45 -25.02 9.40
N LEU A 533 15.41 -24.10 9.28
CA LEU A 533 16.09 -23.80 8.00
C LEU A 533 16.76 -25.06 7.39
N GLY A 534 17.13 -26.04 8.23
CA GLY A 534 17.65 -27.34 7.81
C GLY A 534 16.59 -28.40 7.49
N SER A 535 15.30 -28.04 7.45
CA SER A 535 14.22 -28.96 7.05
C SER A 535 14.34 -29.39 5.58
N HIS A 536 13.76 -30.53 5.23
CA HIS A 536 13.60 -30.97 3.84
C HIS A 536 12.38 -30.37 3.12
N ILE A 537 11.62 -29.49 3.79
CA ILE A 537 10.39 -28.90 3.25
C ILE A 537 10.60 -27.41 2.97
N GLU A 538 10.48 -27.04 1.70
CA GLU A 538 10.77 -25.70 1.18
C GLU A 538 9.84 -24.62 1.76
N ASP A 539 8.57 -24.96 2.03
CA ASP A 539 7.62 -24.08 2.73
C ASP A 539 8.10 -23.70 4.14
N ILE A 540 8.66 -24.67 4.89
CA ILE A 540 9.22 -24.44 6.22
C ILE A 540 10.50 -23.60 6.12
N GLN A 541 11.39 -23.90 5.18
CA GLN A 541 12.61 -23.10 4.92
C GLN A 541 12.26 -21.64 4.59
N SER A 542 11.33 -21.44 3.66
CA SER A 542 10.89 -20.12 3.19
C SER A 542 10.26 -19.29 4.31
N ARG A 543 9.30 -19.88 5.05
CA ARG A 543 8.65 -19.21 6.20
C ARG A 543 9.62 -18.91 7.33
N THR A 544 10.51 -19.85 7.67
CA THR A 544 11.47 -19.63 8.78
C THR A 544 12.50 -18.55 8.44
N ALA A 545 12.90 -18.39 7.17
CA ALA A 545 13.71 -17.25 6.71
C ALA A 545 12.96 -15.91 6.83
N ILE A 546 11.66 -15.85 6.50
CA ILE A 546 10.83 -14.64 6.71
C ILE A 546 10.78 -14.28 8.21
N ILE A 547 10.47 -15.25 9.07
CA ILE A 547 10.31 -15.00 10.52
C ILE A 547 11.64 -14.58 11.16
N LEU A 548 12.78 -15.16 10.74
CA LEU A 548 14.11 -14.73 11.19
C LEU A 548 14.44 -13.31 10.72
N SER A 549 14.09 -12.95 9.48
CA SER A 549 14.21 -11.59 8.95
C SER A 549 13.43 -10.59 9.80
N ASP A 550 12.17 -10.89 10.13
CA ASP A 550 11.33 -10.07 11.03
C ASP A 550 11.93 -9.93 12.45
N ILE A 551 12.32 -11.04 13.08
CA ILE A 551 12.87 -11.04 14.44
C ILE A 551 14.21 -10.29 14.49
N SER A 552 14.99 -10.28 13.41
CA SER A 552 16.26 -9.56 13.32
C SER A 552 16.13 -8.03 13.32
N CYS A 553 14.93 -7.49 13.09
CA CYS A 553 14.66 -6.05 13.22
C CYS A 553 14.61 -5.55 14.67
N VAL A 554 14.57 -6.45 15.66
CA VAL A 554 14.63 -6.10 17.09
C VAL A 554 16.07 -5.81 17.52
N GLU A 555 16.25 -4.85 18.42
CA GLU A 555 17.56 -4.45 18.94
C GLU A 555 18.39 -5.65 19.43
N ASN A 556 19.67 -5.71 19.02
CA ASN A 556 20.64 -6.78 19.31
C ASN A 556 20.33 -8.18 18.73
N ASN A 557 19.12 -8.46 18.21
CA ASN A 557 18.80 -9.80 17.66
C ASN A 557 19.62 -10.19 16.43
N GLN A 558 20.08 -9.23 15.61
CA GLN A 558 21.00 -9.52 14.49
C GLN A 558 22.25 -10.29 14.94
N ASN A 559 22.86 -9.89 16.07
CA ASN A 559 24.04 -10.56 16.63
C ASN A 559 23.65 -11.90 17.22
N PHE A 560 22.57 -11.95 18.00
CA PHE A 560 22.10 -13.20 18.63
C PHE A 560 21.77 -14.30 17.61
N ILE A 561 21.19 -13.96 16.45
CA ILE A 561 20.91 -14.91 15.36
C ILE A 561 22.23 -15.43 14.75
N ALA A 562 23.25 -14.58 14.60
CA ALA A 562 24.57 -14.99 14.11
C ALA A 562 25.33 -15.86 15.13
N GLU A 563 25.30 -15.48 16.42
CA GLU A 563 25.87 -16.25 17.54
C GLU A 563 25.21 -17.63 17.70
N CYS A 564 23.90 -17.74 17.40
CA CYS A 564 23.18 -19.02 17.33
C CYS A 564 23.50 -19.85 16.06
N GLY A 565 24.42 -19.41 15.20
CA GLY A 565 24.80 -20.11 13.98
C GLY A 565 23.78 -19.99 12.84
N GLY A 566 22.96 -18.93 12.81
CA GLY A 566 21.90 -18.74 11.81
C GLY A 566 22.38 -18.36 10.41
N ILE A 567 23.60 -17.83 10.25
CA ILE A 567 24.11 -17.39 8.94
C ILE A 567 24.41 -18.59 8.00
N PRO A 568 25.20 -19.62 8.37
CA PRO A 568 25.52 -20.71 7.46
C PRO A 568 24.31 -21.45 6.87
N PRO A 569 23.23 -21.76 7.62
CA PRO A 569 22.01 -22.33 7.04
C PRO A 569 21.32 -21.43 6.02
N LEU A 570 21.27 -20.10 6.26
CA LEU A 570 20.72 -19.15 5.28
C LEU A 570 21.56 -19.09 4.00
N VAL A 571 22.88 -19.22 4.11
CA VAL A 571 23.77 -19.30 2.94
C VAL A 571 23.61 -20.64 2.21
N GLN A 572 23.38 -21.73 2.94
CA GLN A 572 23.07 -23.04 2.34
C GLN A 572 21.75 -23.04 1.56
N LEU A 573 20.77 -22.22 1.94
CA LEU A 573 19.53 -22.04 1.18
C LEU A 573 19.74 -21.30 -0.16
N LEU A 574 20.86 -20.61 -0.38
CA LEU A 574 21.19 -19.99 -1.67
C LEU A 574 21.49 -21.03 -2.78
N PHE A 575 21.56 -22.32 -2.44
CA PHE A 575 21.67 -23.42 -3.39
C PHE A 575 20.32 -24.10 -3.70
N SER A 576 19.19 -23.46 -3.34
CA SER A 576 17.85 -23.98 -3.64
C SER A 576 17.45 -23.72 -5.10
N ASP A 577 16.81 -24.70 -5.75
CA ASP A 577 16.18 -24.54 -7.07
C ASP A 577 14.89 -23.69 -7.03
N LEU A 578 14.36 -23.34 -5.84
CA LEU A 578 13.12 -22.58 -5.69
C LEU A 578 13.33 -21.09 -5.40
N GLU A 579 12.83 -20.26 -6.31
CA GLU A 579 12.91 -18.79 -6.27
C GLU A 579 12.36 -18.18 -4.96
N ASP A 580 11.23 -18.67 -4.44
CA ASP A 580 10.66 -18.20 -3.16
C ASP A 580 11.61 -18.43 -1.97
N VAL A 581 12.31 -19.57 -1.95
CA VAL A 581 13.29 -19.89 -0.90
C VAL A 581 14.52 -18.98 -1.05
N LEU A 582 15.02 -18.81 -2.27
CA LEU A 582 16.13 -17.91 -2.58
C LEU A 582 15.83 -16.47 -2.16
N VAL A 583 14.71 -15.90 -2.62
CA VAL A 583 14.33 -14.50 -2.34
C VAL A 583 14.17 -14.25 -0.84
N ASN A 584 13.63 -15.21 -0.07
CA ASN A 584 13.47 -15.06 1.37
C ASN A 584 14.79 -15.26 2.14
N ALA A 585 15.65 -16.21 1.74
CA ALA A 585 17.00 -16.36 2.30
C ALA A 585 17.88 -15.12 2.05
N VAL A 586 17.89 -14.62 0.81
CA VAL A 586 18.58 -13.37 0.41
C VAL A 586 18.06 -12.16 1.20
N ASN A 587 16.75 -12.06 1.44
CA ASN A 587 16.18 -11.00 2.26
C ASN A 587 16.56 -11.12 3.74
N CYS A 588 16.63 -12.32 4.31
CA CYS A 588 17.09 -12.50 5.70
C CYS A 588 18.58 -12.14 5.84
N ILE A 589 19.44 -12.59 4.92
CA ILE A 589 20.86 -12.22 4.85
C ILE A 589 21.02 -10.69 4.74
N ARG A 590 20.21 -10.05 3.88
CA ARG A 590 20.18 -8.59 3.76
C ARG A 590 19.93 -7.91 5.10
N VAL A 591 18.87 -8.30 5.84
CA VAL A 591 18.53 -7.63 7.11
C VAL A 591 19.57 -7.90 8.20
N LEU A 592 20.14 -9.10 8.27
CA LEU A 592 21.24 -9.43 9.19
C LEU A 592 22.50 -8.57 8.96
N CYS A 593 22.76 -8.13 7.72
CA CYS A 593 23.89 -7.26 7.36
C CYS A 593 23.65 -5.75 7.58
N ILE A 594 22.42 -5.28 7.76
CA ILE A 594 22.12 -3.83 7.83
C ILE A 594 22.85 -3.20 9.02
N ASN A 595 23.81 -2.30 8.72
CA ASN A 595 24.67 -1.58 9.68
C ASN A 595 25.50 -2.49 10.62
N ASN A 596 25.69 -3.77 10.29
CA ASN A 596 26.28 -4.76 11.19
C ASN A 596 27.56 -5.38 10.62
N THR A 597 28.71 -4.80 10.93
CA THR A 597 30.00 -5.23 10.35
C THR A 597 30.44 -6.63 10.76
N SER A 598 30.00 -7.14 11.91
CA SER A 598 30.28 -8.54 12.28
C SER A 598 29.56 -9.50 11.34
N ASN A 599 28.25 -9.31 11.16
CA ASN A 599 27.44 -10.14 10.27
C ASN A 599 27.83 -9.99 8.81
N GLN A 600 28.19 -8.77 8.37
CA GLN A 600 28.74 -8.51 7.03
C GLN A 600 29.97 -9.39 6.76
N ASN A 601 30.89 -9.53 7.72
CA ASN A 601 32.09 -10.35 7.57
C ASN A 601 31.73 -11.85 7.56
N THR A 602 30.91 -12.33 8.50
CA THR A 602 30.52 -13.76 8.55
C THR A 602 29.76 -14.21 7.30
N VAL A 603 28.92 -13.37 6.72
CA VAL A 603 28.24 -13.62 5.43
C VAL A 603 29.25 -13.76 4.28
N ALA A 604 30.34 -12.99 4.30
CA ALA A 604 31.44 -13.12 3.34
C ALA A 604 32.28 -14.38 3.59
N GLU A 605 32.61 -14.69 4.85
CA GLU A 605 33.34 -15.90 5.25
C GLU A 605 32.62 -17.18 4.82
N CYS A 606 31.28 -17.18 4.85
CA CYS A 606 30.44 -18.29 4.36
C CYS A 606 30.33 -18.37 2.81
N GLY A 607 30.90 -17.43 2.05
CA GLY A 607 30.87 -17.46 0.58
C GLY A 607 29.53 -17.03 -0.05
N ALA A 608 28.73 -16.23 0.66
CA ALA A 608 27.44 -15.78 0.14
C ALA A 608 27.57 -14.68 -0.94
N LEU A 609 28.64 -13.89 -0.91
CA LEU A 609 28.80 -12.71 -1.77
C LEU A 609 28.90 -13.10 -3.25
N GLU A 610 29.59 -14.20 -3.52
CA GLU A 610 29.79 -14.80 -4.85
C GLU A 610 28.43 -15.15 -5.49
N HIS A 611 27.60 -15.92 -4.77
CA HIS A 611 26.26 -16.31 -5.20
C HIS A 611 25.31 -15.10 -5.37
N LEU A 612 25.43 -14.10 -4.49
CA LEU A 612 24.69 -12.84 -4.63
C LEU A 612 25.10 -12.01 -5.87
N VAL A 613 26.27 -12.26 -6.46
CA VAL A 613 26.67 -11.64 -7.74
C VAL A 613 26.12 -12.43 -8.92
N GLU A 614 26.18 -13.76 -8.90
CA GLU A 614 25.54 -14.64 -9.90
C GLU A 614 24.02 -14.34 -10.03
N PHE A 615 23.35 -14.10 -8.91
CA PHE A 615 21.93 -13.75 -8.86
C PHE A 615 21.56 -12.41 -9.53
N LEU A 616 22.54 -11.56 -9.88
CA LEU A 616 22.31 -10.36 -10.68
C LEU A 616 22.12 -10.68 -12.18
N GLU A 617 22.57 -11.83 -12.65
CA GLU A 617 22.48 -12.25 -14.06
C GLU A 617 21.26 -13.16 -14.33
N ILE A 618 20.75 -13.84 -13.30
CA ILE A 618 19.52 -14.64 -13.38
C ILE A 618 18.32 -13.74 -13.76
N PRO A 619 17.47 -14.09 -14.75
CA PRO A 619 16.42 -13.23 -15.27
C PRO A 619 15.13 -13.19 -14.42
N SER A 620 15.26 -13.01 -13.10
CA SER A 620 14.15 -12.75 -12.16
C SER A 620 14.23 -11.31 -11.63
N GLU A 621 13.12 -10.57 -11.64
CA GLU A 621 13.11 -9.20 -11.11
C GLU A 621 13.27 -9.18 -9.57
N ASP A 622 12.62 -10.11 -8.87
CA ASP A 622 12.65 -10.17 -7.40
C ASP A 622 13.98 -10.70 -6.87
N LEU A 623 14.60 -11.68 -7.55
CA LEU A 623 15.92 -12.18 -7.17
C LEU A 623 17.02 -11.14 -7.47
N GLN A 624 16.98 -10.47 -8.63
CA GLN A 624 17.90 -9.36 -8.95
C GLN A 624 17.78 -8.21 -7.95
N ALA A 625 16.54 -7.81 -7.61
CA ALA A 625 16.28 -6.75 -6.64
C ALA A 625 16.72 -7.15 -5.22
N GLY A 626 16.44 -8.39 -4.81
CA GLY A 626 16.86 -8.97 -3.54
C GLY A 626 18.38 -9.02 -3.42
N ALA A 627 19.06 -9.60 -4.41
CA ALA A 627 20.50 -9.79 -4.42
C ALA A 627 21.26 -8.45 -4.42
N ALA A 628 20.86 -7.50 -5.27
CA ALA A 628 21.44 -6.16 -5.23
C ALA A 628 21.20 -5.46 -3.88
N ALA A 629 20.03 -5.62 -3.27
CA ALA A 629 19.76 -5.06 -1.95
C ALA A 629 20.56 -5.75 -0.82
N ALA A 630 20.84 -7.05 -0.95
CA ALA A 630 21.70 -7.80 -0.03
C ALA A 630 23.18 -7.39 -0.16
N LEU A 631 23.70 -7.27 -1.39
CA LEU A 631 25.05 -6.73 -1.65
C LEU A 631 25.20 -5.30 -1.10
N ALA A 632 24.18 -4.45 -1.27
CA ALA A 632 24.17 -3.10 -0.70
C ALA A 632 24.29 -3.09 0.83
N ALA A 633 23.59 -4.00 1.52
CA ALA A 633 23.71 -4.16 2.98
C ALA A 633 25.06 -4.77 3.39
N ALA A 634 25.52 -5.81 2.68
CA ALA A 634 26.75 -6.55 2.98
C ALA A 634 28.03 -5.73 2.78
N CYS A 635 28.02 -4.79 1.82
CA CYS A 635 29.18 -3.93 1.51
C CYS A 635 29.12 -2.55 2.16
N SER A 636 28.01 -2.17 2.83
CA SER A 636 27.83 -0.82 3.37
C SER A 636 28.90 -0.48 4.41
N LYS A 637 29.78 0.47 4.05
CA LYS A 637 30.95 0.93 4.84
C LYS A 637 32.02 -0.16 5.11
N ASN A 638 31.98 -1.29 4.40
CA ASN A 638 32.90 -2.41 4.60
C ASN A 638 33.82 -2.57 3.39
N THR A 639 35.02 -2.00 3.47
CA THR A 639 35.98 -1.97 2.34
C THR A 639 36.49 -3.33 1.92
N GLU A 640 36.47 -4.34 2.79
CA GLU A 640 36.89 -5.70 2.46
C GLU A 640 35.84 -6.39 1.59
N ASN A 641 34.58 -6.38 2.03
CA ASN A 641 33.45 -6.89 1.25
C ASN A 641 33.27 -6.14 -0.08
N GLN A 642 33.41 -4.81 -0.08
CA GLN A 642 33.40 -4.01 -1.31
C GLN A 642 34.45 -4.49 -2.32
N ASN A 643 35.69 -4.74 -1.87
CA ASN A 643 36.77 -5.18 -2.75
C ASN A 643 36.53 -6.60 -3.26
N ARG A 644 36.00 -7.50 -2.42
CA ARG A 644 35.65 -8.88 -2.82
C ARG A 644 34.59 -8.90 -3.91
N VAL A 645 33.47 -8.20 -3.73
CA VAL A 645 32.38 -8.09 -4.73
C VAL A 645 32.84 -7.41 -6.03
N ILE A 646 33.82 -6.49 -5.97
CA ILE A 646 34.41 -5.84 -7.15
C ILE A 646 35.46 -6.73 -7.85
N ASN A 647 36.03 -7.72 -7.16
CA ASN A 647 36.91 -8.72 -7.77
C ASN A 647 36.11 -9.77 -8.54
N GLU A 648 34.94 -10.19 -8.04
CA GLU A 648 33.95 -11.00 -8.75
C GLU A 648 33.18 -10.22 -9.85
N ASP A 649 33.78 -9.12 -10.35
CA ASP A 649 33.31 -8.27 -11.45
C ASP A 649 31.84 -7.77 -11.41
N ALA A 650 31.16 -7.82 -10.26
CA ALA A 650 29.75 -7.43 -10.06
C ALA A 650 29.36 -6.03 -10.57
N HIS A 651 30.33 -5.13 -10.71
CA HIS A 651 30.15 -3.83 -11.36
C HIS A 651 29.58 -3.92 -12.79
N ILE A 652 29.80 -5.01 -13.52
CA ILE A 652 29.26 -5.24 -14.87
C ILE A 652 27.74 -5.44 -14.84
N PRO A 653 27.18 -6.49 -14.21
CA PRO A 653 25.73 -6.68 -14.18
C PRO A 653 25.00 -5.54 -13.47
N LEU A 654 25.57 -4.95 -12.40
CA LEU A 654 24.95 -3.79 -11.74
C LEU A 654 24.74 -2.60 -12.69
N VAL A 655 25.72 -2.26 -13.53
CA VAL A 655 25.58 -1.17 -14.51
C VAL A 655 24.59 -1.55 -15.62
N GLU A 656 24.57 -2.81 -16.06
CA GLU A 656 23.62 -3.27 -17.08
C GLU A 656 22.17 -3.27 -16.58
N LEU A 657 21.92 -3.70 -15.34
CA LEU A 657 20.61 -3.65 -14.69
C LEU A 657 20.07 -2.21 -14.58
N ILE A 658 20.89 -1.25 -14.11
CA ILE A 658 20.53 0.18 -14.05
C ILE A 658 20.22 0.74 -15.45
N LYS A 659 20.94 0.26 -16.47
CA LYS A 659 20.87 0.76 -17.85
C LYS A 659 19.67 0.22 -18.61
N ASN A 660 19.36 -1.07 -18.45
CA ASN A 660 18.51 -1.84 -19.38
C ASN A 660 17.37 -2.65 -18.73
N SER A 661 17.30 -2.78 -17.40
CA SER A 661 16.14 -3.43 -16.75
C SER A 661 14.86 -2.61 -16.97
N LYS A 662 13.71 -3.29 -17.12
CA LYS A 662 12.39 -2.65 -17.17
C LYS A 662 11.88 -2.26 -15.78
N SER A 663 12.32 -3.01 -14.76
CA SER A 663 11.86 -2.85 -13.38
C SER A 663 12.51 -1.65 -12.72
N THR A 664 11.69 -0.67 -12.33
CA THR A 664 12.18 0.48 -11.55
C THR A 664 12.73 0.02 -10.20
N THR A 665 12.16 -1.06 -9.61
CA THR A 665 12.67 -1.67 -8.37
C THR A 665 14.10 -2.19 -8.54
N VAL A 666 14.35 -3.01 -9.57
CA VAL A 666 15.70 -3.55 -9.87
C VAL A 666 16.69 -2.42 -10.13
N GLN A 667 16.33 -1.42 -10.95
CA GLN A 667 17.19 -0.25 -11.21
C GLN A 667 17.60 0.47 -9.91
N VAL A 668 16.65 0.67 -8.99
CA VAL A 668 16.90 1.31 -7.68
C VAL A 668 17.78 0.44 -6.79
N LYS A 669 17.53 -0.87 -6.69
CA LYS A 669 18.36 -1.76 -5.86
C LYS A 669 19.79 -1.89 -6.42
N ALA A 670 19.96 -2.00 -7.73
CA ALA A 670 21.27 -2.02 -8.38
C ALA A 670 22.03 -0.69 -8.20
N ALA A 671 21.35 0.45 -8.26
CA ALA A 671 21.95 1.75 -7.93
C ALA A 671 22.33 1.88 -6.43
N SER A 672 21.57 1.24 -5.53
CA SER A 672 21.90 1.17 -4.10
C SER A 672 23.13 0.29 -3.82
N ALA A 673 23.25 -0.84 -4.52
CA ALA A 673 24.47 -1.67 -4.50
C ALA A 673 25.69 -0.90 -5.01
N LEU A 674 25.53 -0.17 -6.12
CA LEU A 674 26.58 0.70 -6.68
C LEU A 674 26.99 1.80 -5.69
N GLU A 675 26.04 2.47 -5.02
CA GLU A 675 26.34 3.45 -3.96
C GLU A 675 27.17 2.81 -2.83
N ALA A 676 26.71 1.67 -2.30
CA ALA A 676 27.38 0.95 -1.23
C ALA A 676 28.78 0.47 -1.61
N LEU A 677 28.99 0.04 -2.86
CA LEU A 677 30.26 -0.40 -3.40
C LEU A 677 31.23 0.75 -3.69
N ALA A 678 30.74 1.89 -4.19
CA ALA A 678 31.57 3.05 -4.54
C ALA A 678 31.89 3.94 -3.32
N SER A 679 31.07 3.91 -2.26
CA SER A 679 31.23 4.75 -1.07
C SER A 679 32.61 4.57 -0.43
N LEU A 680 33.39 5.67 -0.40
CA LEU A 680 34.76 5.75 0.13
C LEU A 680 35.79 4.79 -0.49
N ASN A 681 35.51 4.16 -1.63
CA ASN A 681 36.39 3.17 -2.25
C ASN A 681 36.88 3.60 -3.67
N PRO A 682 38.11 4.14 -3.80
CA PRO A 682 38.64 4.60 -5.08
C PRO A 682 38.84 3.48 -6.13
N ALA A 683 39.08 2.24 -5.71
CA ALA A 683 39.29 1.12 -6.64
C ALA A 683 37.97 0.69 -7.30
N SER A 684 36.92 0.56 -6.48
CA SER A 684 35.54 0.35 -6.91
C SER A 684 35.04 1.49 -7.81
N GLN A 685 35.23 2.75 -7.38
CA GLN A 685 34.90 3.93 -8.19
C GLN A 685 35.55 3.89 -9.57
N LYS A 686 36.84 3.50 -9.66
CA LYS A 686 37.55 3.37 -10.94
C LYS A 686 36.88 2.35 -11.87
N LYS A 687 36.59 1.13 -11.39
CA LYS A 687 35.92 0.09 -12.19
C LYS A 687 34.55 0.57 -12.71
N PHE A 688 33.71 1.20 -11.89
CA PHE A 688 32.43 1.76 -12.34
C PHE A 688 32.58 2.91 -13.35
N LEU A 689 33.61 3.76 -13.23
CA LEU A 689 33.87 4.84 -14.17
C LEU A 689 34.36 4.33 -15.54
N GLU A 690 35.06 3.20 -15.58
CA GLU A 690 35.50 2.53 -16.81
C GLU A 690 34.32 1.97 -17.63
N LEU A 691 33.19 1.66 -16.99
CA LEU A 691 31.92 1.27 -17.64
C LEU A 691 30.98 2.45 -17.97
N ASP A 692 31.40 3.70 -17.78
CA ASP A 692 30.58 4.91 -17.96
C ASP A 692 29.28 4.93 -17.11
N ALA A 693 29.30 4.28 -15.93
CA ALA A 693 28.16 4.16 -15.01
C ALA A 693 27.39 5.47 -14.72
N PRO A 694 28.01 6.67 -14.63
CA PRO A 694 27.29 7.93 -14.46
C PRO A 694 26.21 8.17 -15.53
N LYS A 695 26.43 7.73 -16.77
CA LYS A 695 25.48 7.89 -17.89
C LYS A 695 24.24 7.01 -17.75
N ALA A 696 24.37 5.86 -17.06
CA ALA A 696 23.23 5.03 -16.69
C ALA A 696 22.44 5.70 -15.54
N LEU A 697 23.13 6.12 -14.48
CA LEU A 697 22.50 6.76 -13.31
C LEU A 697 21.79 8.10 -13.63
N ILE A 698 22.29 8.89 -14.58
CA ILE A 698 21.64 10.12 -15.06
C ILE A 698 20.26 9.84 -15.71
N ARG A 699 19.96 8.59 -16.12
CA ARG A 699 18.60 8.20 -16.54
C ARG A 699 17.63 8.20 -15.35
N LEU A 700 18.07 7.74 -14.17
CA LEU A 700 17.25 7.68 -12.96
C LEU A 700 16.85 9.07 -12.47
N LEU A 701 17.71 10.08 -12.65
CA LEU A 701 17.40 11.49 -12.36
C LEU A 701 16.22 12.06 -13.16
N LYS A 702 15.79 11.38 -14.24
CA LYS A 702 14.65 11.78 -15.09
C LYS A 702 13.36 11.01 -14.79
N ASN A 703 13.37 10.12 -13.79
CA ASN A 703 12.17 9.40 -13.38
C ASN A 703 11.19 10.35 -12.66
N VAL A 704 9.89 10.05 -12.72
CA VAL A 704 8.84 10.82 -12.03
C VAL A 704 8.92 10.63 -10.52
N PHE A 705 9.20 9.40 -10.07
CA PHE A 705 9.27 9.05 -8.65
C PHE A 705 10.51 9.66 -7.99
N VAL A 706 10.33 10.24 -6.80
CA VAL A 706 11.37 11.02 -6.09
C VAL A 706 12.46 10.08 -5.54
N GLU A 707 12.05 8.91 -5.06
CA GLU A 707 12.87 7.86 -4.46
C GLU A 707 13.89 7.29 -5.46
N VAL A 708 13.47 7.20 -6.74
CA VAL A 708 14.33 6.75 -7.84
C VAL A 708 15.39 7.79 -8.16
N ARG A 709 14.99 9.07 -8.16
CA ARG A 709 15.90 10.21 -8.35
C ARG A 709 16.88 10.33 -7.17
N GLU A 710 16.42 10.15 -5.94
CA GLU A 710 17.26 10.10 -4.73
C GLU A 710 18.36 9.04 -4.87
N GLN A 711 17.99 7.78 -5.16
CA GLN A 711 18.96 6.69 -5.22
C GLN A 711 19.96 6.88 -6.38
N GLY A 712 19.51 7.41 -7.52
CA GLY A 712 20.39 7.79 -8.63
C GLY A 712 21.37 8.91 -8.26
N ALA A 713 20.91 9.93 -7.52
CA ALA A 713 21.74 11.04 -7.06
C ALA A 713 22.79 10.61 -6.02
N CYS A 714 22.40 9.81 -5.03
CA CYS A 714 23.31 9.28 -4.02
C CYS A 714 24.39 8.38 -4.63
N ALA A 715 24.01 7.49 -5.55
CA ALA A 715 24.94 6.66 -6.32
C ALA A 715 25.91 7.48 -7.19
N LEU A 716 25.43 8.55 -7.86
CA LEU A 716 26.29 9.48 -8.59
C LEU A 716 27.29 10.19 -7.67
N TRP A 717 26.88 10.59 -6.47
CA TRP A 717 27.79 11.23 -5.52
C TRP A 717 28.78 10.25 -4.89
N ALA A 718 28.44 8.98 -4.73
CA ALA A 718 29.41 7.95 -4.34
C ALA A 718 30.51 7.77 -5.41
N LEU A 719 30.17 7.84 -6.71
CA LEU A 719 31.14 7.85 -7.81
C LEU A 719 31.94 9.17 -7.92
N ALA A 720 31.46 10.27 -7.34
CA ALA A 720 32.18 11.53 -7.28
C ALA A 720 33.40 11.46 -6.34
N GLY A 721 33.35 10.59 -5.32
CA GLY A 721 34.46 10.33 -4.41
C GLY A 721 34.91 11.56 -3.61
N ASN A 722 36.14 11.51 -3.11
CA ASN A 722 36.70 12.52 -2.20
C ASN A 722 37.63 13.53 -2.89
N THR A 723 37.89 13.40 -4.20
CA THR A 723 38.82 14.28 -4.92
C THR A 723 38.07 15.38 -5.69
N LYS A 724 38.49 16.65 -5.53
CA LYS A 724 37.83 17.79 -6.21
C LYS A 724 37.75 17.62 -7.74
N THR A 725 38.74 16.97 -8.35
CA THR A 725 38.82 16.69 -9.78
C THR A 725 37.75 15.70 -10.25
N GLN A 726 37.57 14.60 -9.52
CA GLN A 726 36.55 13.58 -9.80
C GLN A 726 35.13 14.12 -9.49
N GLN A 727 34.97 14.86 -8.39
CA GLN A 727 33.72 15.55 -8.05
C GLN A 727 33.29 16.53 -9.16
N LYS A 728 34.22 17.33 -9.68
CA LYS A 728 33.96 18.23 -10.81
C LYS A 728 33.60 17.47 -12.08
N ASN A 729 34.31 16.39 -12.42
CA ASN A 729 34.01 15.56 -13.61
C ASN A 729 32.58 14.97 -13.54
N ILE A 730 32.15 14.47 -12.38
CA ILE A 730 30.78 13.98 -12.17
C ILE A 730 29.76 15.13 -12.25
N ALA A 731 30.02 16.28 -11.62
CA ALA A 731 29.09 17.42 -11.66
C ALA A 731 28.93 18.01 -13.08
N GLU A 732 30.00 18.00 -13.89
CA GLU A 732 29.96 18.37 -15.32
C GLU A 732 29.10 17.39 -16.13
N ARG A 733 29.19 16.07 -15.84
CA ARG A 733 28.37 15.02 -16.49
C ARG A 733 26.88 15.12 -16.16
N ILE A 734 26.52 15.45 -14.91
CA ILE A 734 25.12 15.54 -14.44
C ILE A 734 24.34 16.65 -15.17
N THR A 735 25.04 17.68 -15.65
CA THR A 735 24.52 18.91 -16.26
C THR A 735 23.73 19.83 -15.31
N ILE A 736 23.83 21.13 -15.58
CA ILE A 736 23.29 22.20 -14.74
C ILE A 736 21.76 22.11 -14.59
N THR A 737 21.05 21.61 -15.59
CA THR A 737 19.58 21.43 -15.52
C THR A 737 19.16 20.42 -14.46
N HIS A 738 19.86 19.29 -14.34
CA HIS A 738 19.52 18.28 -13.32
C HIS A 738 20.01 18.73 -11.93
N ILE A 739 21.12 19.47 -11.84
CA ILE A 739 21.54 20.11 -10.56
C ILE A 739 20.47 21.08 -10.06
N ILE A 740 19.94 21.94 -10.94
CA ILE A 740 18.83 22.85 -10.61
C ILE A 740 17.58 22.06 -10.18
N GLN A 741 17.22 20.98 -10.88
CA GLN A 741 16.10 20.12 -10.47
C GLN A 741 16.32 19.53 -9.07
N MET A 742 17.50 18.98 -8.76
CA MET A 742 17.80 18.45 -7.42
C MET A 742 17.74 19.51 -6.30
N LEU A 743 18.05 20.77 -6.61
CA LEU A 743 17.96 21.91 -5.67
C LEU A 743 16.53 22.44 -5.47
N LEU A 744 15.61 22.16 -6.38
CA LEU A 744 14.20 22.57 -6.31
C LEU A 744 13.32 21.53 -5.59
N GLU A 745 13.79 20.29 -5.44
CA GLU A 745 13.06 19.21 -4.75
C GLU A 745 13.08 19.37 -3.21
N PRO A 746 12.02 18.92 -2.50
CA PRO A 746 11.89 19.14 -1.06
C PRO A 746 12.63 18.11 -0.19
N THR A 747 13.20 17.04 -0.77
CA THR A 747 13.79 15.93 -0.01
C THR A 747 15.26 16.17 0.32
N GLU A 748 15.67 15.86 1.55
CA GLU A 748 17.02 16.15 2.05
C GLU A 748 18.15 15.49 1.25
N LYS A 749 17.95 14.29 0.68
CA LYS A 749 18.99 13.60 -0.10
C LYS A 749 19.25 14.31 -1.43
N LEU A 750 18.20 14.62 -2.20
CA LEU A 750 18.32 15.37 -3.46
C LEU A 750 18.90 16.76 -3.21
N LEU A 751 18.40 17.47 -2.21
CA LEU A 751 18.89 18.80 -1.86
C LEU A 751 20.36 18.77 -1.42
N TYR A 752 20.78 17.78 -0.61
CA TYR A 752 22.18 17.59 -0.23
C TYR A 752 23.09 17.31 -1.44
N VAL A 753 22.73 16.35 -2.31
CA VAL A 753 23.53 16.05 -3.52
C VAL A 753 23.51 17.21 -4.52
N GLY A 754 22.39 17.92 -4.65
CA GLY A 754 22.26 19.16 -5.42
C GLY A 754 23.21 20.24 -4.92
N CYS A 755 23.30 20.44 -3.60
CA CYS A 755 24.28 21.37 -3.01
C CYS A 755 25.72 20.94 -3.27
N MET A 756 26.06 19.67 -3.05
CA MET A 756 27.42 19.14 -3.26
C MET A 756 27.87 19.23 -4.72
N THR A 757 26.98 18.94 -5.67
CA THR A 757 27.25 19.06 -7.11
C THR A 757 27.32 20.53 -7.57
N ALA A 758 26.47 21.41 -7.03
CA ALA A 758 26.56 22.86 -7.29
C ALA A 758 27.88 23.46 -6.77
N ILE A 759 28.38 23.03 -5.60
CA ILE A 759 29.70 23.40 -5.08
C ILE A 759 30.80 22.92 -6.03
N ALA A 760 30.78 21.65 -6.43
CA ALA A 760 31.81 21.06 -7.29
C ALA A 760 31.89 21.70 -8.69
N LEU A 761 30.76 22.18 -9.24
CA LEU A 761 30.68 22.79 -10.57
C LEU A 761 30.84 24.32 -10.57
N GLY A 762 30.41 24.98 -9.49
CA GLY A 762 30.41 26.44 -9.32
C GLY A 762 31.64 27.01 -8.62
N SER A 763 32.45 26.19 -7.94
CA SER A 763 33.73 26.60 -7.37
C SER A 763 34.66 27.12 -8.49
N GLU A 764 35.16 28.36 -8.33
CA GLU A 764 36.18 28.96 -9.20
C GLU A 764 35.80 29.06 -10.71
N ASN A 765 34.50 29.17 -11.04
CA ASN A 765 34.03 29.39 -12.42
C ASN A 765 32.78 30.27 -12.47
N ILE A 766 32.94 31.57 -12.80
CA ILE A 766 31.85 32.55 -12.79
C ILE A 766 30.81 32.23 -13.88
N GLY A 767 31.26 31.65 -15.01
CA GLY A 767 30.38 31.17 -16.08
C GLY A 767 29.37 30.11 -15.61
N ASN A 768 29.77 29.18 -14.75
CA ASN A 768 28.89 28.15 -14.19
C ASN A 768 28.03 28.68 -13.04
N GLN A 769 28.58 29.55 -12.20
CA GLN A 769 27.81 30.26 -11.16
C GLN A 769 26.61 31.01 -11.79
N ASN A 770 26.85 31.74 -12.89
CA ASN A 770 25.80 32.49 -13.59
C ASN A 770 24.75 31.59 -14.26
N LYS A 771 25.13 30.40 -14.73
CA LYS A 771 24.17 29.40 -15.27
C LYS A 771 23.34 28.76 -14.17
N LEU A 772 23.92 28.43 -13.02
CA LEU A 772 23.19 27.96 -11.83
C LEU A 772 22.22 29.04 -11.31
N ALA A 773 22.62 30.31 -11.41
CA ALA A 773 21.79 31.47 -11.06
C ALA A 773 20.75 31.86 -12.12
N ALA A 774 20.73 31.23 -13.30
CA ALA A 774 19.79 31.59 -14.38
C ALA A 774 18.37 31.06 -14.14
N ALA A 775 18.18 30.17 -13.16
CA ALA A 775 16.90 29.59 -12.77
C ALA A 775 16.53 29.90 -11.31
N ASP A 776 15.32 29.53 -10.91
CA ASP A 776 14.70 29.82 -9.61
C ASP A 776 15.32 29.09 -8.40
N ALA A 777 16.42 28.36 -8.61
CA ALA A 777 17.14 27.64 -7.55
C ALA A 777 17.62 28.57 -6.41
N PHE A 778 17.90 29.84 -6.70
CA PHE A 778 18.33 30.81 -5.69
C PHE A 778 17.18 31.23 -4.75
N SER A 779 15.95 31.41 -5.25
CA SER A 779 14.80 31.67 -4.38
C SER A 779 14.57 30.50 -3.43
N GLN A 780 14.60 29.27 -3.94
CA GLN A 780 14.45 28.08 -3.11
C GLN A 780 15.57 27.93 -2.07
N LEU A 781 16.84 28.13 -2.43
CA LEU A 781 17.97 28.10 -1.49
C LEU A 781 17.82 29.16 -0.39
N VAL A 782 17.39 30.38 -0.72
CA VAL A 782 17.17 31.45 0.26
C VAL A 782 15.94 31.18 1.14
N ARG A 783 14.87 30.58 0.59
CA ARG A 783 13.69 30.13 1.35
C ARG A 783 14.03 29.01 2.34
N LEU A 784 14.93 28.09 1.97
CA LEU A 784 15.38 26.99 2.84
C LEU A 784 16.11 27.48 4.10
N LEU A 785 16.73 28.67 4.08
CA LEU A 785 17.29 29.31 5.29
C LEU A 785 16.23 29.63 6.36
N ARG A 786 14.94 29.71 6.00
CA ARG A 786 13.82 29.98 6.91
C ARG A 786 13.13 28.71 7.42
N SER A 787 13.48 27.54 6.89
CA SER A 787 12.73 26.29 7.11
C SER A 787 13.16 25.62 8.43
N PRO A 788 12.27 25.50 9.44
CA PRO A 788 12.57 24.77 10.68
C PRO A 788 12.60 23.25 10.49
N LYS A 789 12.28 22.74 9.28
CA LYS A 789 12.31 21.32 8.93
C LYS A 789 13.64 20.88 8.32
N THR A 790 14.53 21.80 8.00
CA THR A 790 15.80 21.51 7.32
C THR A 790 16.86 21.06 8.32
N SER A 791 17.42 19.86 8.13
CA SER A 791 18.46 19.35 9.03
C SER A 791 19.73 20.20 8.98
N ILE A 792 20.45 20.24 10.11
CA ILE A 792 21.69 21.01 10.31
C ILE A 792 22.71 20.76 9.18
N LYS A 793 22.82 19.50 8.72
CA LYS A 793 23.71 19.09 7.64
C LYS A 793 23.32 19.72 6.30
N VAL A 794 22.02 19.74 5.97
CA VAL A 794 21.53 20.35 4.73
C VAL A 794 21.64 21.88 4.81
N LEU A 795 21.27 22.48 5.95
CA LEU A 795 21.38 23.92 6.19
C LEU A 795 22.82 24.43 6.01
N HIS A 796 23.81 23.75 6.58
CA HIS A 796 25.22 24.07 6.37
C HIS A 796 25.60 24.04 4.88
N MET A 797 25.15 23.03 4.11
CA MET A 797 25.45 22.96 2.68
C MET A 797 24.73 24.04 1.86
N VAL A 798 23.48 24.40 2.19
CA VAL A 798 22.74 25.49 1.55
C VAL A 798 23.47 26.83 1.73
N ILE A 799 23.90 27.13 2.95
CA ILE A 799 24.68 28.34 3.28
C ILE A 799 25.99 28.34 2.48
N LYS A 800 26.73 27.23 2.48
CA LYS A 800 27.98 27.05 1.75
C LYS A 800 27.85 27.22 0.24
N VAL A 801 26.76 26.73 -0.37
CA VAL A 801 26.44 26.96 -1.79
C VAL A 801 26.28 28.46 -2.06
N LEU A 802 25.46 29.15 -1.27
CA LEU A 802 25.22 30.59 -1.44
C LEU A 802 26.52 31.41 -1.35
N GLY A 803 27.40 31.04 -0.41
CA GLY A 803 28.72 31.67 -0.26
C GLY A 803 29.68 31.39 -1.42
N ILE A 804 29.75 30.15 -1.91
CA ILE A 804 30.68 29.75 -2.99
C ILE A 804 30.23 30.32 -4.34
N LEU A 805 28.92 30.41 -4.61
CA LEU A 805 28.42 30.95 -5.87
C LEU A 805 28.60 32.48 -6.01
N CYS A 806 29.01 33.19 -4.96
CA CYS A 806 29.32 34.63 -4.99
C CYS A 806 30.76 34.97 -5.37
N VAL A 807 31.69 34.01 -5.39
CA VAL A 807 33.14 34.29 -5.47
C VAL A 807 33.83 33.39 -6.50
N GLY A 808 34.57 34.01 -7.42
CA GLY A 808 35.43 33.36 -8.40
C GLY A 808 36.88 33.20 -7.91
N VAL A 809 37.79 32.97 -8.84
CA VAL A 809 39.23 32.86 -8.54
C VAL A 809 39.75 34.16 -7.92
N ALA A 810 40.66 34.06 -6.94
CA ALA A 810 41.38 35.19 -6.34
C ALA A 810 40.47 36.32 -5.75
N PHE A 811 39.31 35.96 -5.19
CA PHE A 811 38.31 36.89 -4.64
C PHE A 811 37.69 37.87 -5.65
N GLN A 812 37.68 37.52 -6.94
CA GLN A 812 36.82 38.18 -7.91
C GLN A 812 35.34 37.95 -7.53
N ASN A 813 34.56 39.01 -7.35
CA ASN A 813 33.17 38.89 -6.92
C ASN A 813 32.21 38.72 -8.10
N ASN A 814 31.19 37.88 -7.91
CA ASN A 814 30.12 37.67 -8.87
C ASN A 814 28.88 38.49 -8.49
N LYS A 815 28.80 39.71 -9.03
CA LYS A 815 27.68 40.63 -8.76
C LYS A 815 26.29 40.07 -9.11
N VAL A 816 26.20 39.13 -10.06
CA VAL A 816 24.91 38.56 -10.53
C VAL A 816 24.31 37.65 -9.46
N THR A 817 25.12 36.79 -8.84
CA THR A 817 24.67 35.92 -7.74
C THR A 817 24.53 36.70 -6.43
N GLN A 818 25.46 37.61 -6.14
CA GLN A 818 25.38 38.50 -4.99
C GLN A 818 24.08 39.32 -4.97
N GLY A 819 23.71 39.94 -6.09
CA GLY A 819 22.46 40.70 -6.22
C GLY A 819 21.23 39.82 -5.95
N LYS A 820 21.12 38.68 -6.65
CA LYS A 820 19.99 37.75 -6.49
C LYS A 820 19.79 37.26 -5.05
N ILE A 821 20.86 36.97 -4.30
CA ILE A 821 20.73 36.59 -2.88
C ILE A 821 20.17 37.74 -2.04
N ALA A 822 20.55 38.98 -2.33
CA ALA A 822 20.04 40.15 -1.64
C ALA A 822 18.60 40.50 -2.02
N ASP A 823 18.21 40.27 -3.27
CA ASP A 823 16.87 40.58 -3.79
C ASP A 823 15.82 39.55 -3.35
N GLU A 824 16.19 38.27 -3.20
CA GLU A 824 15.38 37.23 -2.52
C GLU A 824 15.32 37.44 -0.99
N GLY A 825 15.91 38.52 -0.46
CA GLY A 825 15.92 38.84 0.96
C GLY A 825 16.77 37.86 1.81
N GLY A 826 17.89 37.39 1.27
CA GLY A 826 18.81 36.48 1.96
C GLY A 826 19.73 37.15 2.99
N ILE A 827 20.07 38.44 2.82
CA ILE A 827 20.92 39.19 3.78
C ILE A 827 20.30 39.20 5.21
N PRO A 828 19.03 39.59 5.42
CA PRO A 828 18.39 39.53 6.74
C PRO A 828 18.42 38.14 7.39
N LEU A 829 18.32 37.08 6.58
CA LEU A 829 18.28 35.69 7.06
C LEU A 829 19.65 35.19 7.50
N LEU A 830 20.70 35.55 6.75
CA LEU A 830 22.08 35.28 7.12
C LEU A 830 22.43 36.05 8.40
N VAL A 831 22.01 37.31 8.55
CA VAL A 831 22.19 38.07 9.81
C VAL A 831 21.41 37.43 10.97
N HIS A 832 20.19 36.91 10.74
CA HIS A 832 19.43 36.17 11.75
C HIS A 832 20.16 34.89 12.19
N LEU A 833 20.64 34.08 11.25
CA LEU A 833 21.39 32.85 11.54
C LEU A 833 22.76 33.13 12.18
N LEU A 834 23.37 34.29 11.92
CA LEU A 834 24.62 34.73 12.55
C LEU A 834 24.40 35.10 14.04
N THR A 835 23.24 35.69 14.36
CA THR A 835 22.89 36.11 15.73
C THR A 835 22.20 35.01 16.54
N LYS A 836 21.57 34.03 15.88
CA LYS A 836 20.95 32.84 16.48
C LYS A 836 21.34 31.55 15.74
N PRO A 837 22.61 31.14 15.79
CA PRO A 837 23.08 29.94 15.11
C PRO A 837 22.58 28.65 15.78
N PRO A 838 22.41 27.54 15.04
CA PRO A 838 22.20 26.21 15.63
C PRO A 838 23.46 25.67 16.32
N ASN A 839 24.64 26.00 15.80
CA ASN A 839 25.95 25.67 16.35
C ASN A 839 27.03 26.65 15.81
N ASP A 840 28.19 26.68 16.46
CA ASP A 840 29.32 27.56 16.10
C ASP A 840 29.80 27.34 14.65
N GLU A 841 29.76 26.10 14.13
CA GLU A 841 30.17 25.79 12.75
C GLU A 841 29.29 26.49 11.72
N ILE A 842 27.96 26.45 11.90
CA ILE A 842 27.03 27.22 11.05
C ILE A 842 27.24 28.72 11.25
N GLN A 843 27.48 29.20 12.48
CA GLN A 843 27.74 30.62 12.71
C GLN A 843 28.94 31.13 11.87
N VAL A 844 30.01 30.33 11.81
CA VAL A 844 31.21 30.61 11.01
C VAL A 844 30.90 30.57 9.50
N GLU A 845 30.22 29.55 9.00
CA GLU A 845 29.93 29.46 7.57
C GLU A 845 28.96 30.55 7.10
N VAL A 846 28.03 30.97 7.96
CA VAL A 846 27.17 32.14 7.75
C VAL A 846 28.00 33.42 7.69
N ALA A 847 28.98 33.60 8.57
CA ALA A 847 29.87 34.77 8.54
C ALA A 847 30.71 34.82 7.24
N ILE A 848 31.26 33.68 6.80
CA ILE A 848 31.98 33.57 5.51
C ILE A 848 31.04 33.87 4.33
N THR A 849 29.85 33.28 4.33
CA THR A 849 28.85 33.44 3.27
C THR A 849 28.34 34.88 3.16
N LEU A 850 28.04 35.52 4.29
CA LEU A 850 27.61 36.91 4.32
C LEU A 850 28.73 37.85 3.84
N GLY A 851 29.99 37.57 4.22
CA GLY A 851 31.16 38.25 3.67
C GLY A 851 31.24 38.11 2.14
N ASN A 852 31.08 36.90 1.62
CA ASN A 852 31.07 36.62 0.19
C ASN A 852 29.91 37.32 -0.55
N VAL A 853 28.72 37.45 0.07
CA VAL A 853 27.56 38.14 -0.51
C VAL A 853 27.79 39.66 -0.64
N VAL A 854 28.57 40.28 0.26
CA VAL A 854 28.87 41.73 0.21
C VAL A 854 30.22 42.09 -0.40
N LEU A 855 31.10 41.11 -0.64
CA LEU A 855 32.45 41.29 -1.20
C LEU A 855 32.43 42.17 -2.47
N SER A 856 33.08 43.33 -2.42
CA SER A 856 33.19 44.28 -3.54
C SER A 856 31.86 44.67 -4.22
N ASN A 857 30.75 44.66 -3.46
CA ASN A 857 29.41 45.06 -3.93
C ASN A 857 28.79 46.11 -2.99
N HIS A 858 28.68 47.36 -3.44
CA HIS A 858 28.25 48.51 -2.63
C HIS A 858 26.78 48.38 -2.17
N GLU A 859 25.88 48.02 -3.08
CA GLU A 859 24.44 47.90 -2.82
C GLU A 859 24.15 46.85 -1.73
N ASN A 860 24.88 45.72 -1.76
CA ASN A 860 24.78 44.69 -0.72
C ASN A 860 25.44 45.09 0.60
N GLN A 861 26.41 46.01 0.60
CA GLN A 861 27.01 46.56 1.82
C GLN A 861 26.09 47.60 2.47
N GLU A 862 25.34 48.37 1.69
CA GLU A 862 24.30 49.28 2.17
C GLU A 862 23.13 48.48 2.76
N LYS A 863 22.59 47.49 2.05
CA LYS A 863 21.57 46.55 2.57
C LYS A 863 22.02 45.84 3.88
N LEU A 864 23.31 45.56 4.06
CA LEU A 864 23.85 45.00 5.32
C LEU A 864 24.05 46.06 6.43
N ALA A 865 24.27 47.32 6.09
CA ALA A 865 24.37 48.41 7.06
C ALA A 865 23.01 48.84 7.62
N GLU A 866 21.92 48.62 6.88
CA GLU A 866 20.54 48.81 7.31
C GLU A 866 20.07 47.75 8.33
N GLU A 867 20.70 46.56 8.33
CA GLU A 867 20.41 45.48 9.28
C GLU A 867 20.93 45.79 10.69
N ALA A 868 20.10 46.49 11.48
CA ALA A 868 20.41 46.94 12.84
C ALA A 868 20.77 45.81 13.85
N THR A 869 20.60 44.54 13.48
CA THR A 869 21.05 43.38 14.26
C THR A 869 22.47 42.91 13.93
N PHE A 870 23.04 43.30 12.79
CA PHE A 870 24.40 42.96 12.39
C PHE A 870 25.44 43.78 13.17
N LYS A 871 26.44 43.10 13.74
CA LYS A 871 27.53 43.71 14.49
C LYS A 871 28.83 42.93 14.33
N PHE A 872 29.93 43.64 14.05
CA PHE A 872 31.26 43.04 13.95
C PHE A 872 31.76 42.45 15.28
N ASP A 873 31.25 42.92 16.43
CA ASP A 873 31.50 42.33 17.75
C ASP A 873 31.27 40.81 17.77
N THR A 874 30.21 40.34 17.09
CA THR A 874 29.86 38.92 16.97
C THR A 874 31.00 38.11 16.35
N LEU A 875 31.58 38.60 15.24
CA LEU A 875 32.70 37.96 14.55
C LEU A 875 34.00 38.04 15.36
N LEU A 876 34.23 39.15 16.07
CA LEU A 876 35.40 39.34 16.92
C LEU A 876 35.38 38.44 18.18
N ILE A 877 34.19 38.09 18.68
CA ILE A 877 34.01 37.10 19.76
C ILE A 877 34.39 35.69 19.27
N MET A 878 34.05 35.32 18.03
CA MET A 878 34.34 33.99 17.47
C MET A 878 35.84 33.69 17.35
N LEU A 879 36.69 34.72 17.23
CA LEU A 879 38.16 34.61 17.34
C LEU A 879 38.65 34.09 18.71
N ARG A 880 37.77 34.00 19.72
CA ARG A 880 38.06 33.48 21.06
C ARG A 880 37.45 32.08 21.31
N SER A 881 36.92 31.41 20.28
CA SER A 881 36.40 30.05 20.41
C SER A 881 37.49 29.05 20.86
N LYS A 882 37.08 27.99 21.55
CA LYS A 882 37.96 26.91 21.99
C LYS A 882 38.49 26.11 20.80
N ASP A 883 37.64 25.91 19.80
CA ASP A 883 37.96 25.20 18.56
C ASP A 883 38.90 26.03 17.66
N GLU A 884 39.93 25.39 17.11
CA GLU A 884 40.99 26.05 16.37
C GLU A 884 40.58 26.35 14.91
N GLU A 885 39.80 25.48 14.28
CA GLU A 885 39.31 25.67 12.92
C GLU A 885 38.27 26.80 12.90
N ILE A 886 37.39 26.86 13.90
CA ILE A 886 36.40 27.93 14.09
C ILE A 886 37.09 29.29 14.22
N ARG A 887 38.18 29.41 15.00
CA ARG A 887 38.96 30.66 15.08
C ARG A 887 39.58 31.03 13.74
N LEU A 888 40.21 30.07 13.04
CA LEU A 888 40.87 30.31 11.76
C LEU A 888 39.88 30.72 10.66
N ARG A 889 38.72 30.06 10.58
CA ARG A 889 37.63 30.37 9.65
C ARG A 889 36.91 31.68 10.01
N ALA A 890 36.78 32.05 11.28
CA ALA A 890 36.30 33.38 11.69
C ALA A 890 37.28 34.49 11.29
N GLY A 891 38.59 34.27 11.41
CA GLY A 891 39.62 35.14 10.85
C GLY A 891 39.52 35.29 9.33
N MET A 892 39.09 34.23 8.64
CA MET A 892 38.83 34.25 7.20
C MET A 892 37.57 35.06 6.85
N ALA A 893 36.48 34.92 7.61
CA ALA A 893 35.27 35.73 7.42
C ALA A 893 35.57 37.23 7.54
N LEU A 894 36.26 37.65 8.61
CA LEU A 894 36.72 39.04 8.79
C LEU A 894 37.63 39.50 7.64
N THR A 895 38.50 38.62 7.15
CA THR A 895 39.37 38.90 5.99
C THR A 895 38.59 39.16 4.71
N ILE A 896 37.50 38.42 4.46
CA ILE A 896 36.63 38.60 3.29
C ILE A 896 35.89 39.95 3.37
N PHE A 897 35.25 40.26 4.50
CA PHE A 897 34.62 41.57 4.73
C PHE A 897 35.62 42.74 4.58
N ALA A 898 36.84 42.57 5.09
CA ALA A 898 37.90 43.58 5.00
C ALA A 898 38.59 43.67 3.62
N PHE A 899 38.35 42.72 2.70
CA PHE A 899 39.10 42.61 1.45
C PHE A 899 38.86 43.82 0.53
N ASN A 900 39.90 44.64 0.34
CA ASN A 900 39.85 45.94 -0.33
C ASN A 900 38.81 46.96 0.21
N ASN A 901 38.17 46.69 1.36
CA ASN A 901 37.09 47.50 1.90
C ASN A 901 37.56 48.39 3.06
N THR A 902 37.97 49.63 2.76
CA THR A 902 38.47 50.55 3.79
C THR A 902 37.37 50.98 4.80
N PRO A 903 36.11 51.26 4.40
CA PRO A 903 35.01 51.48 5.35
C PRO A 903 34.82 50.32 6.34
N GLN A 904 34.76 49.07 5.88
CA GLN A 904 34.59 47.93 6.80
C GLN A 904 35.84 47.66 7.67
N GLN A 905 37.05 47.89 7.15
CA GLN A 905 38.27 47.88 7.96
C GLN A 905 38.19 48.86 9.15
N MET A 906 37.63 50.06 8.93
CA MET A 906 37.42 51.04 10.00
C MET A 906 36.31 50.60 10.97
N ASN A 907 35.18 50.07 10.47
CA ASN A 907 34.08 49.61 11.32
C ASN A 907 34.51 48.48 12.27
N MET A 908 35.27 47.49 11.79
CA MET A 908 35.87 46.44 12.65
C MET A 908 36.85 47.01 13.67
N LYS A 909 37.61 48.05 13.31
CA LYS A 909 38.54 48.71 14.23
C LYS A 909 37.82 49.49 15.33
N HIS A 910 36.67 50.11 15.00
CA HIS A 910 35.80 50.75 15.98
C HIS A 910 35.06 49.75 16.88
N ALA A 911 34.79 48.53 16.39
CA ALA A 911 34.27 47.41 17.19
C ALA A 911 35.33 46.73 18.10
N GLY A 912 36.51 47.35 18.27
CA GLY A 912 37.57 46.90 19.19
C GLY A 912 38.86 46.42 18.51
N GLY A 913 38.84 46.19 17.18
CA GLY A 913 40.00 45.70 16.43
C GLY A 913 40.39 44.26 16.76
N ILE A 914 41.59 43.85 16.35
CA ILE A 914 42.09 42.48 16.52
C ILE A 914 43.48 42.51 17.16
N SER A 915 43.78 41.58 18.06
CA SER A 915 45.14 41.37 18.58
C SER A 915 45.88 40.34 17.72
N TYR A 916 47.16 40.60 17.43
CA TYR A 916 48.02 39.72 16.66
C TYR A 916 48.18 38.31 17.28
N ASP A 917 48.08 38.17 18.61
CA ASP A 917 48.16 36.91 19.35
C ASP A 917 47.14 35.85 18.89
N VAL A 918 46.03 36.29 18.27
CA VAL A 918 45.04 35.42 17.63
C VAL A 918 45.65 34.66 16.44
N PHE A 919 46.49 35.33 15.64
CA PHE A 919 47.11 34.76 14.44
C PHE A 919 48.48 34.15 14.72
N ASP A 920 49.22 34.65 15.71
CA ASP A 920 50.58 34.20 16.03
C ASP A 920 50.63 32.68 16.30
N LYS A 921 49.64 32.16 17.02
CA LYS A 921 49.49 30.72 17.31
C LYS A 921 49.38 29.87 16.04
N PHE A 922 48.72 30.38 15.00
CA PHE A 922 48.58 29.69 13.71
C PHE A 922 49.83 29.86 12.85
N ILE A 923 50.48 31.02 12.89
CA ILE A 923 51.75 31.30 12.20
C ILE A 923 52.91 30.47 12.77
N GLN A 924 52.87 30.16 14.07
CA GLN A 924 53.83 29.28 14.76
C GLN A 924 53.38 27.82 14.86
N SER A 925 52.18 27.47 14.39
CA SER A 925 51.68 26.09 14.41
C SER A 925 52.49 25.19 13.47
N ASN A 926 52.48 23.87 13.68
CA ASN A 926 53.15 22.92 12.80
C ASN A 926 52.41 22.67 11.46
N ASP A 927 51.18 23.16 11.30
CA ASP A 927 50.37 22.94 10.11
C ASP A 927 50.57 24.07 9.08
N GLU A 928 51.13 23.73 7.92
CA GLU A 928 51.39 24.71 6.86
C GLU A 928 50.10 25.28 6.22
N PHE A 929 48.95 24.62 6.33
CA PHE A 929 47.65 25.21 5.96
C PHE A 929 47.28 26.35 6.91
N TYR A 930 47.42 26.12 8.22
CA TYR A 930 47.10 27.13 9.24
C TYR A 930 48.06 28.32 9.11
N GLN A 931 49.35 28.07 8.88
CA GLN A 931 50.33 29.10 8.55
C GLN A 931 49.96 29.89 7.29
N CYS A 932 49.55 29.23 6.19
CA CYS A 932 49.12 29.88 4.96
C CYS A 932 47.90 30.79 5.16
N TYR A 933 46.83 30.28 5.77
CA TYR A 933 45.63 31.09 6.04
C TYR A 933 45.93 32.28 6.95
N ALA A 934 46.59 32.06 8.08
CA ALA A 934 46.94 33.14 9.01
C ALA A 934 47.85 34.21 8.36
N SER A 935 48.79 33.78 7.51
CA SER A 935 49.67 34.70 6.76
C SER A 935 48.92 35.60 5.77
N PHE A 936 47.90 35.08 5.09
CA PHE A 936 47.01 35.89 4.25
C PHE A 936 46.13 36.83 5.09
N GLN A 937 45.56 36.32 6.18
CA GLN A 937 44.71 37.07 7.10
C GLN A 937 45.46 38.29 7.68
N ILE A 938 46.70 38.14 8.18
CA ILE A 938 47.46 39.29 8.72
C ILE A 938 47.83 40.34 7.67
N VAL A 939 47.99 39.98 6.39
CA VAL A 939 48.31 40.94 5.31
C VAL A 939 47.10 41.83 4.99
N VAL A 940 45.90 41.23 4.91
CA VAL A 940 44.65 41.95 4.64
C VAL A 940 44.18 42.74 5.86
N LEU A 941 44.21 42.12 7.05
CA LEU A 941 43.76 42.71 8.32
C LEU A 941 44.80 43.66 8.97
N ALA A 942 45.95 43.90 8.34
CA ALA A 942 47.09 44.68 8.86
C ALA A 942 46.77 46.11 9.36
N ARG A 943 45.60 46.66 9.01
CA ARG A 943 45.11 47.98 9.46
C ARG A 943 44.23 47.91 10.72
N ILE A 944 43.63 46.74 10.96
CA ILE A 944 42.65 46.43 12.01
C ILE A 944 43.35 45.79 13.21
N ILE A 945 44.45 45.07 12.96
CA ILE A 945 45.38 44.61 13.99
C ILE A 945 45.96 45.84 14.73
N ILE A 946 45.93 45.81 16.07
CA ILE A 946 46.16 47.01 16.91
C ILE A 946 47.54 47.07 17.60
N ASP A 947 48.24 45.93 17.67
CA ASP A 947 49.42 45.68 18.51
C ASP A 947 50.71 45.40 17.72
N LYS A 948 50.64 45.36 16.38
CA LYS A 948 51.79 45.34 15.46
C LYS A 948 51.61 46.34 14.32
N ASP A 949 52.71 46.78 13.72
CA ASP A 949 52.69 47.73 12.62
C ASP A 949 52.27 47.08 11.27
N GLN A 950 51.63 47.87 10.42
CA GLN A 950 51.09 47.42 9.14
C GLN A 950 52.16 46.89 8.17
N VAL A 951 53.42 47.32 8.29
CA VAL A 951 54.52 46.96 7.37
C VAL A 951 55.13 45.63 7.76
N SER A 952 55.51 45.44 9.04
CA SER A 952 56.03 44.17 9.56
C SER A 952 55.06 43.01 9.37
N LEU A 953 53.77 43.21 9.71
CA LEU A 953 52.73 42.20 9.49
C LEU A 953 52.64 41.76 8.02
N THR A 954 52.80 42.73 7.12
CA THR A 954 52.72 42.50 5.67
C THR A 954 53.95 41.77 5.13
N ALA A 955 55.14 42.19 5.55
CA ALA A 955 56.39 41.53 5.18
C ALA A 955 56.39 40.08 5.70
N GLN A 956 56.02 39.88 6.96
CA GLN A 956 55.91 38.56 7.60
C GLN A 956 54.97 37.63 6.82
N GLY A 957 53.74 38.07 6.52
CA GLY A 957 52.76 37.26 5.81
C GLY A 957 53.13 36.95 4.36
N ILE A 958 53.68 37.92 3.62
CA ILE A 958 54.16 37.69 2.24
C ILE A 958 55.37 36.74 2.23
N MET A 959 56.37 36.98 3.09
CA MET A 959 57.54 36.09 3.18
C MET A 959 57.14 34.66 3.54
N MET A 960 56.19 34.49 4.46
CA MET A 960 55.70 33.17 4.83
C MET A 960 54.99 32.49 3.65
N LEU A 961 54.01 33.15 3.00
CA LEU A 961 53.32 32.59 1.83
C LEU A 961 54.29 32.22 0.70
N VAL A 962 55.23 33.11 0.36
CA VAL A 962 56.23 32.86 -0.68
C VAL A 962 57.17 31.70 -0.31
N SER A 963 57.52 31.54 0.98
CA SER A 963 58.29 30.37 1.43
C SER A 963 57.53 29.05 1.22
N LYS A 964 56.20 29.05 1.42
CA LYS A 964 55.34 27.86 1.23
C LYS A 964 55.15 27.43 -0.21
N LEU A 965 55.57 28.22 -1.20
CA LEU A 965 55.71 27.73 -2.57
C LEU A 965 56.71 26.56 -2.66
N ASN A 966 57.69 26.49 -1.74
CA ASN A 966 58.67 25.41 -1.66
C ASN A 966 58.26 24.24 -0.74
N SER A 967 57.02 24.22 -0.24
CA SER A 967 56.48 23.09 0.52
C SER A 967 56.54 21.78 -0.30
N PRO A 968 56.80 20.62 0.34
CA PRO A 968 56.61 19.31 -0.28
C PRO A 968 55.12 18.97 -0.49
N GLU A 969 54.20 19.62 0.23
CA GLU A 969 52.77 19.37 0.10
C GLU A 969 52.14 20.16 -1.05
N GLU A 970 51.77 19.44 -2.11
CA GLU A 970 51.15 20.04 -3.30
C GLU A 970 49.90 20.89 -2.99
N LYS A 971 49.11 20.49 -1.98
CA LYS A 971 47.93 21.25 -1.55
C LYS A 971 48.30 22.60 -0.91
N VAL A 972 49.36 22.63 -0.11
CA VAL A 972 49.89 23.84 0.53
C VAL A 972 50.44 24.79 -0.52
N VAL A 973 51.15 24.26 -1.53
CA VAL A 973 51.62 25.04 -2.69
C VAL A 973 50.44 25.64 -3.47
N VAL A 974 49.39 24.86 -3.76
CA VAL A 974 48.17 25.35 -4.44
C VAL A 974 47.47 26.44 -3.61
N LEU A 975 47.37 26.26 -2.29
CA LEU A 975 46.79 27.27 -1.40
C LEU A 975 47.63 28.56 -1.42
N SER A 976 48.95 28.47 -1.26
CA SER A 976 49.84 29.63 -1.33
C SER A 976 49.72 30.36 -2.67
N CYS A 977 49.73 29.65 -3.80
CA CYS A 977 49.49 30.23 -5.12
C CYS A 977 48.16 31.00 -5.20
N SER A 978 47.07 30.44 -4.66
CA SER A 978 45.73 31.06 -4.66
C SER A 978 45.67 32.31 -3.77
N LEU A 979 46.30 32.28 -2.60
CA LEU A 979 46.37 33.42 -1.68
C LEU A 979 47.29 34.54 -2.20
N LEU A 980 48.40 34.20 -2.88
CA LEU A 980 49.27 35.15 -3.57
C LEU A 980 48.58 35.77 -4.80
N ALA A 981 47.79 35.00 -5.55
CA ALA A 981 46.92 35.49 -6.61
C ALA A 981 45.92 36.53 -6.06
N ALA A 982 45.23 36.21 -4.95
CA ALA A 982 44.32 37.14 -4.28
C ALA A 982 45.00 38.45 -3.85
N LEU A 983 46.17 38.38 -3.21
CA LEU A 983 46.90 39.58 -2.77
C LEU A 983 47.33 40.49 -3.93
N SER A 984 47.48 39.96 -5.16
CA SER A 984 47.90 40.73 -6.33
C SER A 984 46.89 41.83 -6.74
N HIS A 985 45.62 41.72 -6.33
CA HIS A 985 44.58 42.73 -6.53
C HIS A 985 44.35 43.68 -5.35
N THR A 986 45.16 43.59 -4.30
CA THR A 986 44.96 44.39 -3.08
C THR A 986 45.80 45.67 -3.06
N ARG A 987 45.91 46.33 -1.89
CA ARG A 987 46.55 47.65 -1.74
C ARG A 987 47.95 47.75 -2.37
N ALA A 988 48.27 48.93 -2.91
CA ALA A 988 49.52 49.19 -3.63
C ALA A 988 50.78 48.82 -2.83
N GLY A 989 51.81 48.36 -3.53
CA GLY A 989 53.10 47.92 -2.98
C GLY A 989 53.15 46.44 -2.57
N LEU A 990 52.02 45.74 -2.45
CA LEU A 990 52.02 44.31 -2.08
C LEU A 990 52.62 43.42 -3.19
N THR A 991 52.29 43.68 -4.45
CA THR A 991 52.91 42.99 -5.60
C THR A 991 54.40 43.24 -5.67
N ASP A 992 54.87 44.46 -5.38
CA ASP A 992 56.30 44.78 -5.34
C ASP A 992 57.03 44.08 -4.19
N ALA A 993 56.38 43.92 -3.02
CA ALA A 993 56.90 43.10 -1.93
C ALA A 993 56.98 41.60 -2.27
N MET A 994 55.97 41.06 -2.98
CA MET A 994 55.99 39.66 -3.46
C MET A 994 57.15 39.41 -4.43
N ILE A 995 57.35 40.32 -5.40
CA ILE A 995 58.48 40.29 -6.34
C ILE A 995 59.81 40.36 -5.57
N THR A 996 59.92 41.25 -4.58
CA THR A 996 61.12 41.41 -3.74
C THR A 996 61.42 40.16 -2.91
N CYS A 997 60.41 39.39 -2.53
CA CYS A 997 60.56 38.08 -1.86
C CYS A 997 60.92 36.93 -2.83
N GLY A 998 61.12 37.19 -4.13
CA GLY A 998 61.48 36.18 -5.12
C GLY A 998 60.31 35.31 -5.60
N SER A 999 59.06 35.74 -5.42
CA SER A 999 57.88 34.91 -5.76
C SER A 999 57.82 34.55 -7.25
N LEU A 1000 58.34 35.40 -8.13
CA LEU A 1000 58.18 35.28 -9.58
C LEU A 1000 58.96 34.06 -10.14
N ASP A 1001 60.21 33.87 -9.73
CA ASP A 1001 61.02 32.71 -10.15
C ASP A 1001 60.51 31.41 -9.51
N LEU A 1002 60.09 31.46 -8.25
CA LEU A 1002 59.49 30.30 -7.55
C LEU A 1002 58.20 29.83 -8.24
N LEU A 1003 57.31 30.76 -8.62
CA LEU A 1003 56.09 30.42 -9.36
C LEU A 1003 56.40 29.90 -10.78
N VAL A 1004 57.39 30.47 -11.48
CA VAL A 1004 57.83 29.97 -12.79
C VAL A 1004 58.33 28.52 -12.68
N ASN A 1005 59.14 28.19 -11.66
CA ASN A 1005 59.62 26.83 -11.43
C ASN A 1005 58.48 25.84 -11.15
N LYS A 1006 57.37 26.27 -10.55
CA LYS A 1006 56.20 25.42 -10.27
C LYS A 1006 55.33 25.13 -11.51
N LEU A 1007 55.56 25.81 -12.64
CA LEU A 1007 54.97 25.46 -13.94
C LEU A 1007 55.51 24.13 -14.51
N ASP A 1008 56.61 23.61 -13.97
CA ASP A 1008 57.17 22.30 -14.32
C ASP A 1008 56.86 21.21 -13.27
N SER A 1009 55.94 21.49 -12.33
CA SER A 1009 55.39 20.47 -11.41
C SER A 1009 54.66 19.36 -12.18
N PRO A 1010 54.74 18.08 -11.75
CA PRO A 1010 53.94 16.99 -12.32
C PRO A 1010 52.43 17.20 -12.14
N ASN A 1011 52.00 17.89 -11.08
CA ASN A 1011 50.58 18.09 -10.77
C ASN A 1011 49.97 19.30 -11.52
N ASP A 1012 48.98 19.02 -12.35
CA ASP A 1012 48.19 20.01 -13.12
C ASP A 1012 47.60 21.15 -12.29
N ILE A 1013 47.16 20.87 -11.05
CA ILE A 1013 46.57 21.86 -10.15
C ILE A 1013 47.65 22.83 -9.64
N VAL A 1014 48.85 22.32 -9.33
CA VAL A 1014 50.01 23.14 -8.94
C VAL A 1014 50.43 24.06 -10.08
N ARG A 1015 50.53 23.51 -11.32
CA ARG A 1015 50.84 24.31 -12.51
C ARG A 1015 49.78 25.37 -12.79
N SER A 1016 48.49 25.04 -12.62
CA SER A 1016 47.40 25.99 -12.82
C SER A 1016 47.41 27.11 -11.78
N GLY A 1017 47.53 26.79 -10.48
CA GLY A 1017 47.66 27.78 -9.42
C GLY A 1017 48.86 28.71 -9.65
N ALA A 1018 50.01 28.17 -10.05
CA ALA A 1018 51.20 28.96 -10.37
C ALA A 1018 50.99 29.88 -11.59
N ALA A 1019 50.36 29.39 -12.66
CA ALA A 1019 50.04 30.19 -13.84
C ALA A 1019 49.02 31.31 -13.54
N VAL A 1020 48.05 31.05 -12.67
CA VAL A 1020 47.09 32.05 -12.18
C VAL A 1020 47.78 33.14 -11.37
N ALA A 1021 48.65 32.79 -10.42
CA ALA A 1021 49.40 33.77 -9.64
C ALA A 1021 50.35 34.62 -10.51
N LEU A 1022 51.06 34.02 -11.45
CA LEU A 1022 51.88 34.74 -12.44
C LEU A 1022 51.04 35.66 -13.33
N GLY A 1023 49.86 35.19 -13.75
CA GLY A 1023 48.90 35.98 -14.51
C GLY A 1023 48.52 37.27 -13.79
N TYR A 1024 48.08 37.18 -12.54
CA TYR A 1024 47.70 38.35 -11.75
C TYR A 1024 48.90 39.26 -11.40
N LEU A 1025 50.11 38.70 -11.27
CA LEU A 1025 51.33 39.51 -11.15
C LEU A 1025 51.62 40.36 -12.41
N THR A 1026 51.16 39.98 -13.62
CA THR A 1026 51.39 40.80 -14.84
C THR A 1026 50.75 42.18 -14.80
N PHE A 1027 49.75 42.43 -13.94
CA PHE A 1027 49.17 43.77 -13.77
C PHE A 1027 50.13 44.74 -13.04
N ASN A 1028 51.17 44.24 -12.36
CA ASN A 1028 52.26 45.06 -11.82
C ASN A 1028 53.33 45.31 -12.90
N LYS A 1029 53.73 46.58 -13.09
CA LYS A 1029 54.66 47.01 -14.16
C LYS A 1029 56.08 46.42 -14.03
N THR A 1030 56.50 46.04 -12.83
CA THR A 1030 57.80 45.42 -12.55
C THR A 1030 57.75 43.93 -12.90
N ALA A 1031 56.76 43.20 -12.38
CA ALA A 1031 56.54 41.79 -12.72
C ALA A 1031 56.25 41.57 -14.21
N TYR A 1032 55.46 42.45 -14.85
CA TYR A 1032 55.26 42.48 -16.30
C TYR A 1032 56.61 42.42 -17.02
N ARG A 1033 57.52 43.35 -16.72
CA ARG A 1033 58.83 43.46 -17.40
C ARG A 1033 59.72 42.25 -17.14
N LEU A 1034 59.77 41.76 -15.89
CA LEU A 1034 60.57 40.60 -15.51
C LEU A 1034 60.04 39.33 -16.19
N LEU A 1035 58.75 39.02 -16.06
CA LEU A 1035 58.13 37.85 -16.66
C LEU A 1035 58.15 37.91 -18.19
N PHE A 1036 58.01 39.09 -18.79
CA PHE A 1036 58.14 39.28 -20.24
C PHE A 1036 59.56 38.99 -20.73
N SER A 1037 60.59 39.40 -19.96
CA SER A 1037 61.99 39.04 -20.24
C SER A 1037 62.21 37.53 -20.15
N LEU A 1038 61.73 36.89 -19.07
CA LEU A 1038 61.78 35.43 -18.91
C LEU A 1038 61.07 34.70 -20.06
N CYS A 1039 59.87 35.13 -20.46
CA CYS A 1039 59.12 34.53 -21.57
C CYS A 1039 59.80 34.68 -22.95
N ARG A 1040 60.70 35.64 -23.13
CA ARG A 1040 61.52 35.79 -24.35
C ARG A 1040 62.77 34.93 -24.34
N ASN A 1041 63.30 34.62 -23.15
CA ASN A 1041 64.59 33.95 -22.96
C ASN A 1041 64.44 32.45 -22.66
N VAL A 1042 63.33 32.03 -22.02
CA VAL A 1042 63.04 30.64 -21.67
C VAL A 1042 62.08 30.03 -22.71
N PRO A 1043 62.49 28.98 -23.46
CA PRO A 1043 61.64 28.38 -24.48
C PRO A 1043 60.28 27.91 -23.95
N ASN A 1044 59.24 28.21 -24.73
CA ASN A 1044 57.84 27.81 -24.49
C ASN A 1044 57.24 28.26 -23.13
N LEU A 1045 57.89 29.12 -22.34
CA LEU A 1045 57.38 29.56 -21.03
C LEU A 1045 56.03 30.28 -21.14
N PHE A 1046 55.86 31.15 -22.14
CA PHE A 1046 54.58 31.80 -22.41
C PHE A 1046 53.47 30.78 -22.74
N GLU A 1047 53.79 29.74 -23.53
CA GLU A 1047 52.84 28.67 -23.86
C GLU A 1047 52.49 27.83 -22.61
N LYS A 1048 53.46 27.55 -21.72
CA LYS A 1048 53.21 26.91 -20.42
C LYS A 1048 52.24 27.73 -19.56
N ILE A 1049 52.44 29.04 -19.44
CA ILE A 1049 51.54 29.91 -18.66
C ILE A 1049 50.14 29.88 -19.28
N MET A 1050 50.02 30.20 -20.57
CA MET A 1050 48.72 30.28 -21.25
C MET A 1050 47.96 28.94 -21.29
N LYS A 1051 48.66 27.79 -21.29
CA LYS A 1051 48.02 26.47 -21.22
C LYS A 1051 47.40 26.17 -19.85
N ASN A 1052 47.98 26.67 -18.76
CA ASN A 1052 47.58 26.30 -17.39
C ASN A 1052 46.69 27.35 -16.69
N ILE A 1053 46.59 28.59 -17.21
CA ILE A 1053 45.88 29.71 -16.55
C ILE A 1053 44.33 29.58 -16.55
N GLY A 1054 43.76 28.88 -17.53
CA GLY A 1054 42.32 28.67 -17.69
C GLY A 1054 41.64 29.66 -18.64
N GLU A 1055 40.31 29.57 -18.74
CA GLU A 1055 39.50 30.28 -19.75
C GLU A 1055 39.16 31.75 -19.39
N GLU A 1056 39.12 32.09 -18.10
CA GLU A 1056 38.84 33.45 -17.62
C GLU A 1056 40.09 34.36 -17.69
N PRO A 1057 39.94 35.68 -17.91
CA PRO A 1057 41.07 36.61 -18.17
C PRO A 1057 41.84 36.99 -16.90
N LYS A 1058 42.65 36.07 -16.39
CA LYS A 1058 43.47 36.21 -15.17
C LYS A 1058 44.87 36.80 -15.42
N ILE A 1059 45.07 37.46 -16.58
CA ILE A 1059 46.36 37.99 -17.05
C ILE A 1059 46.12 39.28 -17.83
N CYS A 1060 47.06 40.22 -17.76
CA CYS A 1060 46.99 41.49 -18.45
C CYS A 1060 46.97 41.27 -19.98
N GLN A 1061 46.00 41.84 -20.70
CA GLN A 1061 45.91 41.67 -22.15
C GLN A 1061 47.07 42.37 -22.88
N ASP A 1062 47.54 43.53 -22.39
CA ASP A 1062 48.72 44.21 -22.91
C ASP A 1062 49.93 43.27 -22.95
N PHE A 1063 50.11 42.42 -21.93
CA PHE A 1063 51.19 41.42 -21.87
C PHE A 1063 51.07 40.37 -22.98
N ILE A 1064 49.85 39.88 -23.23
CA ILE A 1064 49.56 38.95 -24.32
C ILE A 1064 49.78 39.62 -25.68
N GLU A 1065 49.32 40.87 -25.86
CA GLU A 1065 49.45 41.60 -27.12
C GLU A 1065 50.91 41.98 -27.43
N ASP A 1066 51.66 42.48 -26.46
CA ASP A 1066 53.09 42.75 -26.62
C ASP A 1066 53.88 41.46 -26.87
N PHE A 1067 53.48 40.31 -26.32
CA PHE A 1067 54.18 39.05 -26.59
C PHE A 1067 53.89 38.53 -28.00
N LYS A 1068 52.63 38.64 -28.46
CA LYS A 1068 52.24 38.42 -29.87
C LYS A 1068 52.98 39.39 -30.81
N ARG A 1069 53.13 40.65 -30.41
CA ARG A 1069 53.86 41.68 -31.16
C ARG A 1069 55.35 41.37 -31.24
N ALA A 1070 55.99 41.05 -30.12
CA ALA A 1070 57.41 40.67 -30.05
C ALA A 1070 57.72 39.38 -30.83
N THR A 1071 56.85 38.36 -30.77
CA THR A 1071 57.00 37.14 -31.58
C THR A 1071 56.80 37.41 -33.08
N SER A 1072 55.92 38.35 -33.45
CA SER A 1072 55.73 38.74 -34.86
C SER A 1072 56.89 39.56 -35.46
N ILE A 1073 57.57 40.37 -34.63
CA ILE A 1073 58.73 41.20 -35.03
C ILE A 1073 60.02 40.37 -35.06
N GLY A 1074 60.11 39.36 -34.20
CA GLY A 1074 61.30 38.54 -33.99
C GLY A 1074 61.75 38.60 -32.53
N LEU A 1075 61.86 37.43 -31.89
CA LEU A 1075 62.39 37.34 -30.54
C LEU A 1075 63.91 37.58 -30.52
N PRO A 1076 64.48 38.18 -29.44
CA PRO A 1076 65.93 38.34 -29.28
C PRO A 1076 66.70 37.01 -29.21
N SER A 1077 66.02 35.87 -29.15
CA SER A 1077 66.63 34.55 -29.22
C SER A 1077 67.32 34.25 -30.57
N GLN A 1078 67.09 35.05 -31.63
CA GLN A 1078 67.97 35.03 -32.81
C GLN A 1078 69.40 35.53 -32.52
N CYS A 1079 69.62 36.28 -31.42
CA CYS A 1079 70.95 36.66 -30.96
C CYS A 1079 71.69 35.53 -30.20
N LEU A 1080 71.05 34.37 -29.95
CA LEU A 1080 71.75 33.22 -29.36
C LEU A 1080 72.83 32.65 -30.30
N GLU A 1081 72.64 32.74 -31.62
CA GLU A 1081 73.69 32.37 -32.60
C GLU A 1081 74.89 33.33 -32.55
N ILE A 1082 74.72 34.57 -32.08
CA ILE A 1082 75.79 35.58 -31.94
C ILE A 1082 76.63 35.32 -30.69
N ASN A 1083 76.03 34.77 -29.63
CA ASN A 1083 76.67 34.53 -28.33
C ASN A 1083 76.94 33.04 -28.04
N GLY A 1084 76.99 32.17 -29.06
CA GLY A 1084 77.47 30.78 -28.96
C GLY A 1084 76.45 29.74 -28.47
N GLY A 1085 75.15 30.01 -28.54
CA GLY A 1085 74.10 29.02 -28.26
C GLY A 1085 73.88 28.02 -29.42
N PRO A 1086 73.36 26.81 -29.14
CA PRO A 1086 73.09 25.80 -30.17
C PRO A 1086 71.93 26.20 -31.10
N GLN A 1087 72.00 25.81 -32.38
CA GLN A 1087 71.02 26.19 -33.39
C GLN A 1087 69.62 25.61 -33.13
N VAL A 1088 68.60 26.46 -33.26
CA VAL A 1088 67.19 26.07 -33.21
C VAL A 1088 66.75 25.59 -34.60
N LEU A 1089 66.48 24.29 -34.74
CA LEU A 1089 65.96 23.70 -35.98
C LEU A 1089 64.62 24.33 -36.39
N GLN A 1090 64.63 25.07 -37.51
CA GLN A 1090 63.40 25.66 -38.06
C GLN A 1090 62.43 24.57 -38.51
N LYS A 1091 61.22 24.55 -37.94
CA LYS A 1091 60.09 23.81 -38.54
C LYS A 1091 59.84 24.35 -39.95
N LYS A 1092 59.99 23.50 -40.97
CA LYS A 1092 59.76 23.87 -42.38
C LYS A 1092 58.35 24.45 -42.54
N LYS A 1093 58.25 25.69 -43.02
CA LYS A 1093 56.98 26.23 -43.52
C LYS A 1093 56.52 25.41 -44.74
N PRO A 1094 55.21 25.13 -44.90
CA PRO A 1094 54.67 24.76 -46.20
C PRO A 1094 54.98 25.86 -47.24
N PRO A 1095 55.18 25.51 -48.53
CA PRO A 1095 55.43 26.51 -49.57
C PRO A 1095 54.21 27.42 -49.72
N GLY A 1096 54.38 28.71 -49.37
CA GLY A 1096 53.26 29.64 -49.24
C GLY A 1096 52.88 30.38 -50.53
N ARG A 1097 51.86 31.24 -50.41
CA ARG A 1097 51.63 32.36 -51.34
C ARG A 1097 51.59 33.67 -50.55
N ARG A 1098 52.17 34.73 -51.12
CA ARG A 1098 52.26 36.06 -50.50
C ARG A 1098 50.89 36.77 -50.57
N PRO A 1099 50.43 37.45 -49.51
CA PRO A 1099 49.48 38.55 -49.69
C PRO A 1099 50.18 39.71 -50.44
N LYS A 1100 49.46 40.39 -51.35
CA LYS A 1100 49.91 41.67 -51.89
C LYS A 1100 49.58 42.77 -50.89
N ALA A 1101 50.53 43.68 -50.66
CA ALA A 1101 50.27 44.88 -49.87
C ALA A 1101 49.39 45.88 -50.63
N CYS A 1102 48.62 46.69 -49.90
CA CYS A 1102 48.08 47.96 -50.38
C CYS A 1102 48.46 49.05 -49.38
N ARG A 1103 48.81 50.23 -49.89
CA ARG A 1103 49.08 51.43 -49.08
C ARG A 1103 47.79 52.21 -48.84
N LEU A 1104 47.80 53.01 -47.79
CA LEU A 1104 46.85 54.10 -47.58
C LEU A 1104 46.91 55.10 -48.76
N ASN A 1105 45.75 55.63 -49.16
CA ASN A 1105 45.46 57.06 -49.02
C ASN A 1105 43.97 57.34 -49.21
N ALA A 1106 43.50 58.47 -48.68
CA ALA A 1106 42.09 58.86 -48.67
C ALA A 1106 41.70 59.75 -49.86
N ASN A 1107 40.40 59.82 -50.17
CA ASN A 1107 39.63 61.08 -50.11
C ASN A 1107 38.14 60.92 -50.46
N ALA A 1108 37.36 61.95 -50.06
CA ALA A 1108 36.08 62.41 -50.62
C ALA A 1108 34.83 61.50 -50.56
N ASN A 1109 34.01 61.77 -49.53
CA ASN A 1109 32.64 62.31 -49.62
C ASN A 1109 31.50 61.65 -50.46
N ASN A 1110 30.30 61.84 -49.90
CA ASN A 1110 28.97 61.94 -50.51
C ASN A 1110 28.18 60.67 -50.87
N ASN A 1111 27.25 60.38 -49.95
CA ASN A 1111 25.80 60.36 -50.17
C ASN A 1111 25.08 59.10 -50.69
N LEU A 1112 24.09 58.75 -49.87
CA LEU A 1112 22.75 58.22 -50.20
C LEU A 1112 22.64 56.77 -50.68
N ALA A 1113 21.94 55.99 -49.85
CA ALA A 1113 21.50 54.63 -50.11
C ALA A 1113 20.41 54.54 -51.20
N VAL A 1114 20.22 53.34 -51.75
CA VAL A 1114 18.91 52.65 -51.84
C VAL A 1114 19.11 51.18 -52.30
N SER A 1115 18.20 50.29 -51.90
CA SER A 1115 17.94 48.92 -52.40
C SER A 1115 19.08 47.89 -52.55
N ALA A 1116 18.99 46.81 -51.77
CA ALA A 1116 19.10 45.44 -52.29
C ALA A 1116 17.75 45.02 -52.92
N PRO A 1117 17.57 43.87 -53.62
CA PRO A 1117 18.47 42.71 -53.87
C PRO A 1117 18.65 42.51 -55.42
N PRO A 1118 18.76 41.31 -56.07
CA PRO A 1118 18.97 39.92 -55.62
C PRO A 1118 19.93 39.03 -56.50
N MET A 1119 19.96 37.71 -56.25
CA MET A 1119 20.09 36.63 -57.28
C MET A 1119 21.56 36.35 -57.85
N PRO A 1120 21.83 35.46 -58.85
CA PRO A 1120 22.13 34.00 -58.64
C PRO A 1120 23.23 33.33 -59.57
N PHE A 1121 23.26 31.97 -59.63
CA PHE A 1121 23.91 31.01 -60.59
C PHE A 1121 25.46 30.77 -60.54
N ILE A 1122 26.04 29.70 -61.15
CA ILE A 1122 25.76 28.22 -61.16
C ILE A 1122 26.92 27.42 -61.85
N GLN A 1123 27.15 26.15 -61.48
CA GLN A 1123 27.91 25.06 -62.19
C GLN A 1123 29.38 25.38 -62.63
N SER A 1124 30.23 24.49 -63.19
CA SER A 1124 30.18 23.11 -63.73
C SER A 1124 31.62 22.46 -63.64
N SER A 1125 31.97 21.20 -64.00
CA SER A 1125 31.30 19.89 -64.17
C SER A 1125 32.30 18.77 -64.58
N MET A 1126 32.14 17.54 -64.05
CA MET A 1126 32.59 16.24 -64.64
C MET A 1126 34.11 15.92 -64.72
N HIS A 1127 34.58 14.67 -64.92
CA HIS A 1127 33.95 13.38 -65.34
C HIS A 1127 34.47 12.20 -64.44
N THR A 1128 34.37 10.88 -64.67
CA THR A 1128 33.98 9.93 -65.78
C THR A 1128 33.48 8.61 -65.11
N LEU A 1129 32.42 7.93 -65.58
CA LEU A 1129 32.30 6.79 -66.54
C LEU A 1129 32.95 5.43 -66.15
N PRO A 1130 32.37 4.26 -66.54
CA PRO A 1130 31.15 4.03 -67.35
C PRO A 1130 30.02 3.21 -66.65
N GLU A 1131 28.95 2.87 -67.40
CA GLU A 1131 27.64 2.36 -66.97
C GLU A 1131 27.41 0.86 -67.28
N ILE A 1132 26.26 0.27 -66.86
CA ILE A 1132 25.34 -0.50 -67.76
C ILE A 1132 23.98 -0.91 -67.11
N VAL A 1133 22.88 -0.46 -67.74
CA VAL A 1133 21.53 -1.10 -67.92
C VAL A 1133 20.46 -1.14 -66.77
N GLU A 1134 19.21 -0.93 -67.21
CA GLU A 1134 17.87 -0.82 -66.56
C GLU A 1134 16.95 -1.99 -67.06
N PRO A 1135 15.59 -2.04 -66.95
CA PRO A 1135 14.58 -1.52 -66.00
C PRO A 1135 13.53 -2.61 -65.55
N MET A 1136 12.41 -2.25 -64.87
CA MET A 1136 11.00 -2.59 -65.26
C MET A 1136 9.88 -2.31 -64.19
N PHE A 1137 9.03 -1.30 -64.48
CA PHE A 1137 7.55 -1.23 -64.40
C PHE A 1137 6.61 -1.50 -63.16
N LYS A 1138 5.80 -0.44 -62.86
CA LYS A 1138 4.31 -0.34 -62.64
C LYS A 1138 3.66 -0.80 -61.30
N LYS A 1139 2.91 0.11 -60.61
CA LYS A 1139 1.42 0.39 -60.58
C LYS A 1139 0.59 -0.69 -59.84
N GLU A 1140 -0.46 -0.43 -59.03
CA GLU A 1140 -1.20 0.77 -58.53
C GLU A 1140 -1.97 0.36 -57.22
N THR A 1141 -2.94 1.04 -56.57
CA THR A 1141 -3.86 2.18 -56.87
C THR A 1141 -4.06 3.11 -55.63
N VAL A 1142 -5.30 3.56 -55.28
CA VAL A 1142 -5.63 4.63 -54.30
C VAL A 1142 -7.00 4.39 -53.60
N SER A 1143 -7.14 4.70 -52.29
CA SER A 1143 -8.26 5.50 -51.68
C SER A 1143 -8.27 5.52 -50.13
N ASP A 1144 -8.53 6.72 -49.56
CA ASP A 1144 -9.29 7.15 -48.35
C ASP A 1144 -9.47 6.23 -47.09
N MET A 1145 -9.70 6.72 -45.85
CA MET A 1145 -10.40 7.95 -45.46
C MET A 1145 -10.10 8.46 -44.00
N ARG A 1146 -10.02 9.79 -43.84
CA ARG A 1146 -10.32 10.66 -42.65
C ARG A 1146 -9.86 10.31 -41.22
N LEU A 1147 -8.95 11.15 -40.71
CA LEU A 1147 -9.18 12.17 -39.66
C LEU A 1147 -10.22 11.89 -38.53
N THR A 1148 -9.81 11.98 -37.26
CA THR A 1148 -9.98 13.21 -36.45
C THR A 1148 -9.28 13.19 -35.08
N SER A 1149 -8.85 14.38 -34.67
CA SER A 1149 -8.58 14.87 -33.30
C SER A 1149 -9.22 16.29 -33.22
N PRO A 1150 -9.18 17.12 -32.14
CA PRO A 1150 -8.34 17.08 -30.93
C PRO A 1150 -9.05 17.58 -29.63
N SER A 1151 -8.29 18.29 -28.77
CA SER A 1151 -8.64 19.31 -27.76
C SER A 1151 -9.08 18.92 -26.34
N VAL A 1152 -8.11 19.01 -25.42
CA VAL A 1152 -8.01 20.03 -24.33
C VAL A 1152 -9.30 20.56 -23.69
N LEU A 1153 -9.36 20.49 -22.35
CA LEU A 1153 -9.96 21.52 -21.49
C LEU A 1153 -9.25 21.60 -20.13
N VAL A 1154 -9.57 22.64 -19.34
CA VAL A 1154 -8.80 23.10 -18.16
C VAL A 1154 -9.74 23.52 -17.02
N SER A 1155 -9.24 23.43 -15.78
CA SER A 1155 -9.71 24.05 -14.51
C SER A 1155 -11.11 23.72 -13.96
N CYS A 1156 -11.09 23.08 -12.78
CA CYS A 1156 -11.69 23.49 -11.49
C CYS A 1156 -13.16 23.90 -11.37
N GLU A 1157 -13.77 23.34 -10.31
CA GLU A 1157 -14.88 23.88 -9.48
C GLU A 1157 -16.27 24.01 -10.18
N ASP A 1158 -17.41 23.74 -9.54
CA ASP A 1158 -17.69 23.62 -8.10
C ASP A 1158 -18.89 22.68 -7.79
N SER A 1159 -19.03 22.30 -6.50
CA SER A 1159 -20.24 21.87 -5.77
C SER A 1159 -20.92 20.48 -5.98
N CYS A 1160 -21.28 19.90 -4.82
CA CYS A 1160 -22.39 18.98 -4.51
C CYS A 1160 -22.42 17.52 -5.02
N ASP A 1161 -22.21 16.61 -4.05
CA ASP A 1161 -22.97 15.39 -3.75
C ASP A 1161 -23.34 14.42 -4.89
N HIS A 1162 -22.58 13.32 -5.02
CA HIS A 1162 -23.03 12.08 -4.34
C HIS A 1162 -21.91 11.06 -4.04
#